data_AF-A0A0C2D164-F1
#
_entry.id   AF-A0A0C2D164-F1
#
_cell.length_a   1.000
_cell.length_b   1.000
_cell.length_c   1.000
_cell.angle_alpha   90.00
_cell.angle_beta   90.00
_cell.angle_gamma   90.00
#
_symmetry.space_group_name_H-M   'P 1'
#
loop_
_entity.id
_entity.type
_entity.pdbx_description
1 polymer ?
#
loop_
_entity_poly.entity_id
_entity_poly.type
_entity_poly.pdbx_seq_one_letter_code
_entity_poly.pdbx_strand_id
1 'polypeptide(L)'
;MSEAPRKRKQTAAAVHWRSGEIIDASDGGGGSSSPWTRILAVLALVWLFDLVLGHGMTPADNTPTPEDRRGLRRVLRRAADDPGRSVLLIGDSVMAGDVMAGRVQGWEQQRVIDHMAAELAPEAALGLHQIALDGMLPIDIEHVVAELDRVDPEGRVEVVLELNLRYFSAAYAEQQACSREVLCELAPMLAPGSQGTLDYAWRGLAEGAGWLDDVLLDGAPVHRRRVALGERPRLDTVYGLAVPRASDPADAGEVDAGLVHAQAQAAGRVLEHYRSATVAGTGPANAQVAALRRTLSRLHDRGRRSLIFVTPLADGFAEQATPGPKLGALHSQLGALVHDFADPRLRFVDLDHPLFVEDLFIDHCHLWPSGNRLLALNLLHELSAPMRSRPPEAAMVVAEDVDQTLVSRVDQGYAEGAAWQALFDAPDGIDTNDDGSWIVVADTQNHMLRQLRGHMRVVEPLAGKAGKRGGVDGSSTRAARLYRPRHPTILADAVVFIDGLRRERVRIVDHAKRADHGRVRTLTWAGPRCTAYRRLRARDGVLYMLCDDGRLLSVGLDVQPGADATITGEARELLTPFLAPAWVRGGTVEVAPAEVAPNGATADEVTGPTPSEVTRPTAPARQLARAHRFDVAPGGRLFFSDQHQRIWAAKLTEDGGALAGEPQLAFSNTSASLLPWEDRETFPFDFDQLGLAAITDLRWVERYGGLLIADEHPLAPKKADPRIHRELSERVHLRFFDLEAEQIYPWVKPIPHGEAYALWNARANAVVSYFHRGSYVVAQKNASLIWVERDRSRLFRLSDGLLGLIKFGNRNGLWAKVELYDTIANVAPDAALAAFRPDRYFDDRTESFARGGPYLGVMVGSSLTTLVDRIGNYSLGRRLELELQRELGYRDNLRFDLFQRTAPSASLKSEVGMVDKLVSAGLGFDVIFVEINDHGGRFLRDTPKRKDWLAQLSRLERLASKSGALVILFDNTALDADGRDGLRASAATTHELLEAGRMLGFLVLEPSDRMLRDLLVESPWGTQPWGHSEHHGAPYAIDRTAEVLAALSYPRISRFLAGREPARRRPLERGTKRGKRLADAFEGLDLELDALPAVVPTYLQQTYDAGHVQVFVDLAGFPKLGRSEAELERIAAAVLIAALDGEAYGQLASKVTVTLVEFDNYDEYGEGVLESATTQWSEDFKAATLAKFLGRVAAP
;
A
#
# COMPACT_ATOMS: atom_id res chain seq x y z
N MET A 1 74.25 54.38 14.66
CA MET A 1 75.28 54.83 15.62
C MET A 1 74.61 54.97 16.98
N SER A 2 75.34 54.53 18.02
CA SER A 2 75.06 54.64 19.45
C SER A 2 74.74 56.10 19.88
N GLU A 3 74.24 56.47 21.05
CA GLU A 3 74.49 55.95 22.41
C GLU A 3 73.60 56.74 23.42
N ALA A 4 73.26 56.12 24.55
CA ALA A 4 72.78 56.77 25.79
C ALA A 4 73.98 57.48 26.53
N PRO A 5 73.88 58.18 27.70
CA PRO A 5 73.41 57.64 29.01
C PRO A 5 72.96 58.62 30.15
N ARG A 6 72.43 58.07 31.27
CA ARG A 6 72.75 58.30 32.74
C ARG A 6 71.58 58.46 33.76
N LYS A 7 71.33 57.34 34.47
CA LYS A 7 71.32 57.02 35.95
C LYS A 7 70.67 57.90 37.06
N ARG A 8 69.71 57.26 37.78
CA ARG A 8 69.47 57.02 39.27
C ARG A 8 69.24 58.23 40.22
N LYS A 9 68.38 58.23 41.28
CA LYS A 9 67.80 57.17 42.16
C LYS A 9 66.63 57.71 43.06
N GLN A 10 65.59 56.88 43.28
CA GLN A 10 64.72 56.59 44.46
C GLN A 10 64.20 57.66 45.47
N THR A 11 62.88 57.63 45.71
CA THR A 11 62.24 57.26 47.00
C THR A 11 60.87 56.59 46.74
N ALA A 12 60.46 55.71 47.66
CA ALA A 12 59.38 54.73 47.51
C ALA A 12 58.16 55.07 48.39
N ALA A 13 56.97 54.65 47.96
CA ALA A 13 55.86 54.28 48.84
C ALA A 13 55.17 53.04 48.24
N ALA A 14 55.07 52.00 49.05
CA ALA A 14 54.59 50.67 48.70
C ALA A 14 53.15 50.48 49.20
N VAL A 15 52.30 49.86 48.37
CA VAL A 15 51.07 49.21 48.83
C VAL A 15 51.31 47.71 48.71
N HIS A 16 51.17 47.01 49.85
CA HIS A 16 51.47 45.60 50.01
C HIS A 16 50.20 44.75 49.96
N TRP A 17 50.29 43.60 49.29
CA TRP A 17 49.39 42.47 49.43
C TRP A 17 49.69 41.73 50.75
N ARG A 18 48.70 41.53 51.62
CA ARG A 18 48.80 40.56 52.72
C ARG A 18 47.44 39.89 52.95
N SER A 19 47.38 38.58 52.75
CA SER A 19 46.20 37.75 53.07
C SER A 19 44.88 38.15 52.38
N GLY A 20 44.94 38.49 51.08
CA GLY A 20 43.75 38.46 50.21
C GLY A 20 43.00 39.78 49.97
N GLU A 21 43.43 40.92 50.53
CA GLU A 21 42.85 42.22 50.19
C GLU A 21 43.93 43.31 49.98
N ILE A 22 43.66 44.23 49.05
CA ILE A 22 44.36 45.52 48.89
C ILE A 22 43.41 46.61 49.38
N ILE A 23 43.86 47.44 50.33
CA ILE A 23 43.17 48.70 50.68
C ILE A 23 44.08 49.85 50.25
N ASP A 24 43.57 50.71 49.38
CA ASP A 24 44.18 52.01 49.06
C ASP A 24 43.69 53.06 50.05
N ALA A 25 44.63 53.83 50.62
CA ALA A 25 44.36 54.99 51.45
C ALA A 25 44.51 56.27 50.63
N SER A 26 43.39 56.82 50.17
CA SER A 26 43.23 58.29 50.12
C SER A 26 41.74 58.65 50.02
N ASP A 27 41.16 58.93 51.19
CA ASP A 27 39.93 59.71 51.30
C ASP A 27 40.20 61.16 50.85
N GLY A 28 39.38 61.70 49.95
CA GLY A 28 39.52 63.10 49.55
C GLY A 28 38.62 63.62 48.42
N GLY A 29 37.29 63.51 48.57
CA GLY A 29 36.36 64.56 48.14
C GLY A 29 35.74 64.52 46.73
N GLY A 30 34.41 64.37 46.69
CA GLY A 30 33.56 65.12 45.75
C GLY A 30 32.73 64.32 44.75
N GLY A 31 31.47 64.00 45.11
CA GLY A 31 30.40 63.65 44.16
C GLY A 31 29.86 62.22 44.30
N SER A 32 28.86 62.02 45.17
CA SER A 32 28.16 60.75 45.35
C SER A 32 27.33 60.38 44.12
N SER A 33 27.85 59.51 43.24
CA SER A 33 26.98 58.68 42.41
C SER A 33 26.44 57.53 43.25
N SER A 34 25.11 57.48 43.40
CA SER A 34 24.39 56.39 44.06
C SER A 34 24.87 55.02 43.55
N PRO A 35 24.99 53.98 44.41
CA PRO A 35 25.30 52.62 43.98
C PRO A 35 24.37 52.16 42.83
N TRP A 36 23.12 52.61 42.86
CA TRP A 36 22.15 52.37 41.80
C TRP A 36 22.50 53.03 40.48
N THR A 37 23.07 54.24 40.48
CA THR A 37 23.56 54.86 39.23
C THR A 37 24.77 54.12 38.64
N ARG A 38 25.62 53.50 39.46
CA ARG A 38 26.72 52.65 38.95
C ARG A 38 26.21 51.33 38.41
N ILE A 39 25.24 50.70 39.09
CA ILE A 39 24.58 49.47 38.64
C ILE A 39 23.81 49.74 37.35
N LEU A 40 23.03 50.82 37.27
CA LEU A 40 22.31 51.20 36.06
C LEU A 40 23.25 51.60 34.92
N ALA A 41 24.37 52.26 35.20
CA ALA A 41 25.38 52.54 34.19
C ALA A 41 26.02 51.25 33.66
N VAL A 42 26.36 50.29 34.53
CA VAL A 42 26.88 48.98 34.13
C VAL A 42 25.84 48.20 33.34
N LEU A 43 24.58 48.18 33.78
CA LEU A 43 23.49 47.51 33.05
C LEU A 43 23.25 48.16 31.68
N ALA A 44 23.25 49.49 31.60
CA ALA A 44 23.12 50.21 30.34
C ALA A 44 24.32 49.96 29.40
N LEU A 45 25.52 49.85 29.94
CA LEU A 45 26.74 49.57 29.17
C LEU A 45 26.76 48.12 28.66
N VAL A 46 26.29 47.17 29.47
CA VAL A 46 26.05 45.77 29.05
C VAL A 46 24.97 45.69 27.98
N TRP A 47 23.89 46.46 28.13
CA TRP A 47 22.80 46.52 27.15
C TRP A 47 23.25 47.16 25.83
N LEU A 48 24.04 48.23 25.89
CA LEU A 48 24.64 48.88 24.72
C LEU A 48 25.63 47.95 24.01
N PHE A 49 26.45 47.21 24.76
CA PHE A 49 27.34 46.18 24.20
C PHE A 49 26.55 45.07 23.50
N ASP A 50 25.42 44.65 24.07
CA ASP A 50 24.53 43.64 23.46
C ASP A 50 23.85 44.17 22.18
N LEU A 51 23.47 45.46 22.16
CA LEU A 51 22.89 46.13 20.99
C LEU A 51 23.90 46.27 19.85
N VAL A 52 25.15 46.62 20.17
CA VAL A 52 26.26 46.74 19.21
C VAL A 52 26.68 45.36 18.67
N LEU A 53 26.73 44.33 19.51
CA LEU A 53 26.95 42.94 19.07
C LEU A 53 25.74 42.38 18.30
N GLY A 54 24.53 42.91 18.54
CA GLY A 54 23.29 42.51 17.88
C GLY A 54 23.12 43.04 16.46
N HIS A 55 23.80 44.13 16.08
CA HIS A 55 23.57 44.82 14.80
C HIS A 55 24.42 44.34 13.62
N GLY A 56 25.15 43.22 13.73
CA GLY A 56 26.01 42.74 12.64
C GLY A 56 26.30 41.25 12.57
N MET A 57 25.69 40.41 13.42
CA MET A 57 25.96 38.97 13.43
C MET A 57 24.70 38.17 13.76
N THR A 58 23.94 37.79 12.75
CA THR A 58 23.16 36.55 12.80
C THR A 58 24.16 35.40 12.75
N PRO A 59 24.25 34.51 13.74
CA PRO A 59 24.98 33.27 13.56
C PRO A 59 24.33 32.57 12.36
N ALA A 60 25.11 32.29 11.32
CA ALA A 60 24.72 31.26 10.38
C ALA A 60 24.66 29.96 11.21
N ASP A 61 23.45 29.50 11.54
CA ASP A 61 23.13 28.23 12.22
C ASP A 61 23.48 27.05 11.26
N ASN A 62 24.72 27.00 10.76
CA ASN A 62 25.23 26.01 9.80
C ASN A 62 26.06 24.91 10.49
N THR A 63 25.88 24.68 11.79
CA THR A 63 26.45 23.47 12.40
C THR A 63 25.52 22.30 12.06
N PRO A 64 26.00 21.27 11.34
CA PRO A 64 25.15 20.18 10.83
C PRO A 64 24.41 19.44 11.95
N THR A 65 24.99 19.38 13.15
CA THR A 65 24.35 18.87 14.37
C THR A 65 24.91 19.57 15.61
N PRO A 66 24.06 19.99 16.57
CA PRO A 66 24.53 20.65 17.78
C PRO A 66 25.18 19.64 18.73
N GLU A 67 26.43 19.89 19.11
CA GLU A 67 27.17 19.04 20.07
C GLU A 67 27.05 19.54 21.52
N ASP A 68 26.43 20.70 21.74
CA ASP A 68 26.25 21.30 23.06
C ASP A 68 24.81 21.17 23.60
N ARG A 69 24.68 21.21 24.92
CA ARG A 69 23.39 21.01 25.62
C ARG A 69 22.31 21.98 25.16
N ARG A 70 22.69 23.23 24.88
CA ARG A 70 21.77 24.29 24.47
C ARG A 70 21.25 24.08 23.06
N GLY A 71 22.13 23.70 22.13
CA GLY A 71 21.75 23.40 20.76
C GLY A 71 20.83 22.18 20.69
N LEU A 72 21.13 21.11 21.44
CA LEU A 72 20.27 19.92 21.53
C LEU A 72 18.86 20.28 22.04
N ARG A 73 18.76 21.01 23.16
CA ARG A 73 17.45 21.49 23.68
C ARG A 73 16.72 22.41 22.69
N ARG A 74 17.45 23.23 21.93
CA ARG A 74 16.85 24.11 20.91
C ARG A 74 16.19 23.31 19.79
N VAL A 75 16.83 22.24 19.31
CA VAL A 75 16.24 21.35 18.29
C VAL A 75 14.98 20.70 18.83
N LEU A 76 15.02 20.16 20.05
CA LEU A 76 13.85 19.54 20.69
C LEU A 76 12.68 20.53 20.86
N ARG A 77 12.95 21.76 21.30
CA ARG A 77 11.93 22.82 21.39
C ARG A 77 11.39 23.21 20.02
N ARG A 78 12.25 23.40 19.01
CA ARG A 78 11.81 23.68 17.63
C ARG A 78 10.91 22.57 17.08
N ALA A 79 11.21 21.31 17.36
CA ALA A 79 10.36 20.19 16.98
C ALA A 79 9.01 20.22 17.69
N ALA A 80 8.98 20.54 19.00
CA ALA A 80 7.76 20.63 19.81
C ALA A 80 6.88 21.84 19.47
N ASP A 81 7.49 22.97 19.09
CA ASP A 81 6.82 24.22 18.75
C ASP A 81 6.34 24.28 17.28
N ASP A 82 6.66 23.25 16.48
CA ASP A 82 6.22 23.17 15.09
C ASP A 82 4.68 23.06 15.03
N PRO A 83 3.97 23.99 14.36
CA PRO A 83 2.52 24.00 14.31
C PRO A 83 1.93 22.88 13.45
N GLY A 84 2.74 22.26 12.59
CA GLY A 84 2.33 21.19 11.68
C GLY A 84 2.60 19.79 12.23
N ARG A 85 2.67 18.81 11.32
CA ARG A 85 3.17 17.48 11.66
C ARG A 85 4.69 17.58 11.82
N SER A 86 5.23 17.18 12.97
CA SER A 86 6.66 17.32 13.29
C SER A 86 7.31 15.95 13.43
N VAL A 87 8.47 15.76 12.78
CA VAL A 87 9.26 14.54 12.83
C VAL A 87 10.68 14.85 13.33
N LEU A 88 11.08 14.17 14.40
CA LEU A 88 12.45 14.21 14.94
C LEU A 88 13.19 12.92 14.58
N LEU A 89 14.25 13.07 13.79
CA LEU A 89 15.19 12.02 13.42
C LEU A 89 16.28 11.91 14.49
N ILE A 90 16.45 10.74 15.09
CA ILE A 90 17.49 10.46 16.09
C ILE A 90 18.32 9.27 15.62
N GLY A 91 19.64 9.45 15.50
CA GLY A 91 20.49 8.40 14.95
C GLY A 91 21.98 8.65 15.06
N ASP A 92 22.73 7.83 14.34
CA ASP A 92 24.19 7.76 14.37
C ASP A 92 24.81 8.52 13.18
N SER A 93 26.08 8.26 12.89
CA SER A 93 26.87 8.83 11.80
C SER A 93 26.26 8.66 10.40
N VAL A 94 25.40 7.65 10.16
CA VAL A 94 24.70 7.52 8.87
C VAL A 94 23.70 8.67 8.66
N MET A 95 22.95 9.04 9.71
CA MET A 95 22.07 10.20 9.67
C MET A 95 22.84 11.52 9.81
N ALA A 96 23.95 11.55 10.56
CA ALA A 96 24.78 12.75 10.71
C ALA A 96 25.46 13.14 9.39
N GLY A 97 25.94 12.15 8.62
CA GLY A 97 26.57 12.30 7.31
C GLY A 97 27.98 12.88 7.32
N ASP A 98 28.55 13.13 8.50
CA ASP A 98 29.88 13.71 8.73
C ASP A 98 31.03 12.85 8.15
N VAL A 99 30.82 11.55 7.97
CA VAL A 99 31.75 10.65 7.28
C VAL A 99 32.00 11.04 5.81
N MET A 100 31.07 11.78 5.20
CA MET A 100 31.25 12.35 3.86
C MET A 100 32.16 13.58 3.85
N ALA A 101 32.48 14.18 5.01
CA ALA A 101 33.34 15.35 5.08
C ALA A 101 34.72 15.06 4.48
N GLY A 102 35.16 15.93 3.56
CA GLY A 102 36.40 15.76 2.81
C GLY A 102 36.35 14.69 1.69
N ARG A 103 35.24 13.96 1.53
CA ARG A 103 35.01 12.98 0.45
C ARG A 103 33.98 13.47 -0.57
N VAL A 104 32.95 14.18 -0.11
CA VAL A 104 31.86 14.73 -0.94
C VAL A 104 31.85 16.25 -0.80
N GLN A 105 31.83 16.96 -1.93
CA GLN A 105 31.72 18.42 -1.92
C GLN A 105 30.30 18.83 -1.48
N GLY A 106 30.19 19.72 -0.49
CA GLY A 106 28.91 20.18 0.03
C GLY A 106 28.10 19.08 0.74
N TRP A 107 28.79 18.16 1.42
CA TRP A 107 28.19 17.01 2.11
C TRP A 107 27.11 17.40 3.12
N GLU A 108 27.15 18.61 3.67
CA GLU A 108 26.16 19.17 4.60
C GLU A 108 24.76 19.30 3.98
N GLN A 109 24.65 19.17 2.65
CA GLN A 109 23.39 19.18 1.88
C GLN A 109 23.08 17.80 1.26
N GLN A 110 23.84 16.77 1.61
CA GLN A 110 23.73 15.41 1.06
C GLN A 110 23.37 14.38 2.15
N ARG A 111 22.94 14.82 3.33
CA ARG A 111 22.52 13.93 4.42
C ARG A 111 21.12 13.40 4.14
N VAL A 112 20.73 12.36 4.87
CA VAL A 112 19.40 11.76 4.74
C VAL A 112 18.29 12.80 4.93
N ILE A 113 18.38 13.66 5.95
CA ILE A 113 17.38 14.73 6.19
C ILE A 113 17.32 15.75 5.04
N ASP A 114 18.45 16.07 4.40
CA ASP A 114 18.49 17.03 3.30
C ASP A 114 17.82 16.44 2.05
N HIS A 115 18.07 15.16 1.76
CA HIS A 115 17.36 14.44 0.69
C HIS A 115 15.88 14.29 1.01
N MET A 116 15.49 14.02 2.26
CA MET A 116 14.09 14.00 2.66
C MET A 116 13.42 15.36 2.39
N ALA A 117 14.06 16.46 2.80
CA ALA A 117 13.55 17.81 2.55
C ALA A 117 13.44 18.14 1.05
N ALA A 118 14.40 17.66 0.23
CA ALA A 118 14.37 17.87 -1.22
C ALA A 118 13.26 17.08 -1.94
N GLU A 119 12.95 15.88 -1.45
CA GLU A 119 11.94 14.98 -2.03
C GLU A 119 10.52 15.25 -1.50
N LEU A 120 10.37 15.97 -0.38
CA LEU A 120 9.06 16.35 0.15
C LEU A 120 8.27 17.26 -0.81
N ALA A 121 6.96 17.01 -0.90
CA ALA A 121 6.06 17.88 -1.62
C ALA A 121 6.02 19.27 -0.96
N PRO A 122 6.00 20.39 -1.72
CA PRO A 122 5.96 21.75 -1.15
C PRO A 122 4.78 22.00 -0.19
N GLU A 123 3.64 21.35 -0.46
CA GLU A 123 2.42 21.39 0.33
C GLU A 123 2.42 20.43 1.53
N ALA A 124 3.43 19.57 1.66
CA ALA A 124 3.56 18.70 2.83
C ALA A 124 3.90 19.56 4.05
N ALA A 125 2.92 19.76 4.93
CA ALA A 125 3.10 20.43 6.22
C ALA A 125 3.84 19.52 7.23
N LEU A 126 5.06 19.10 6.87
CA LEU A 126 5.92 18.20 7.64
C LEU A 126 7.23 18.91 8.03
N GLY A 127 7.39 19.22 9.32
CA GLY A 127 8.64 19.71 9.89
C GLY A 127 9.63 18.57 10.10
N LEU A 128 10.84 18.69 9.55
CA LEU A 128 11.92 17.73 9.75
C LEU A 128 12.98 18.32 10.67
N HIS A 129 13.31 17.59 11.73
CA HIS A 129 14.30 17.96 12.75
C HIS A 129 15.24 16.78 12.98
N GLN A 130 16.50 17.02 13.35
CA GLN A 130 17.48 15.95 13.55
C GLN A 130 18.38 16.16 14.77
N ILE A 131 18.61 15.07 15.50
CA ILE A 131 19.70 14.91 16.46
C ILE A 131 20.44 13.62 16.09
N ALA A 132 21.55 13.76 15.36
CA ALA A 132 22.38 12.61 14.97
C ALA A 132 23.84 12.86 15.33
N LEU A 133 24.49 11.89 15.95
CA LEU A 133 25.87 12.03 16.42
C LEU A 133 26.62 10.72 16.17
N ASP A 134 27.84 10.77 15.66
CA ASP A 134 28.67 9.57 15.52
C ASP A 134 28.86 8.87 16.88
N GLY A 135 28.59 7.58 16.97
CA GLY A 135 28.68 6.83 18.22
C GLY A 135 27.44 6.94 19.11
N MET A 136 26.27 7.36 18.60
CA MET A 136 25.07 7.55 19.44
C MET A 136 24.48 6.20 19.87
N LEU A 137 24.62 5.88 21.16
CA LEU A 137 24.19 4.61 21.75
C LEU A 137 22.71 4.62 22.13
N PRO A 138 22.04 3.46 22.27
CA PRO A 138 20.67 3.38 22.79
C PRO A 138 20.46 4.09 24.14
N ILE A 139 21.47 4.10 25.02
CA ILE A 139 21.43 4.87 26.27
C ILE A 139 21.45 6.39 26.06
N ASP A 140 22.11 6.88 25.01
CA ASP A 140 22.09 8.30 24.65
C ASP A 140 20.71 8.70 24.13
N ILE A 141 20.12 7.85 23.26
CA ILE A 141 18.77 8.02 22.72
C ILE A 141 17.74 8.10 23.84
N GLU A 142 17.88 7.29 24.90
CA GLU A 142 16.99 7.34 26.06
C GLU A 142 16.95 8.74 26.70
N HIS A 143 18.10 9.40 26.84
CA HIS A 143 18.18 10.74 27.44
C HIS A 143 17.57 11.82 26.54
N VAL A 144 17.77 11.70 25.22
CA VAL A 144 17.14 12.61 24.23
C VAL A 144 15.62 12.46 24.26
N VAL A 145 15.10 11.24 24.26
CA VAL A 145 13.65 10.97 24.33
C VAL A 145 13.07 11.42 25.68
N ALA A 146 13.82 11.26 26.77
CA ALA A 146 13.38 11.75 28.07
C ALA A 146 13.32 13.29 28.15
N GLU A 147 14.24 14.00 27.51
CA GLU A 147 14.16 15.46 27.39
C GLU A 147 13.03 15.88 26.43
N LEU A 148 12.76 15.10 25.37
CA LEU A 148 11.60 15.30 24.51
C LEU A 148 10.28 15.16 25.29
N ASP A 149 10.17 14.20 26.20
CA ASP A 149 9.02 14.04 27.10
C ASP A 149 8.74 15.27 27.97
N ARG A 150 9.77 16.06 28.25
CA ARG A 150 9.67 17.30 29.02
C ARG A 150 9.17 18.47 28.18
N VAL A 151 9.67 18.61 26.95
CA VAL A 151 9.34 19.76 26.08
C VAL A 151 8.08 19.53 25.23
N ASP A 152 7.72 18.28 24.96
CA ASP A 152 6.50 17.88 24.24
C ASP A 152 5.73 16.83 25.06
N PRO A 153 5.14 17.20 26.21
CA PRO A 153 4.49 16.22 27.10
C PRO A 153 3.27 15.53 26.48
N GLU A 154 2.68 16.14 25.44
CA GLU A 154 1.48 15.66 24.73
C GLU A 154 1.77 14.55 23.71
N GLY A 155 3.04 14.27 23.40
CA GLY A 155 3.38 13.19 22.47
C GLY A 155 3.17 13.53 20.99
N ARG A 156 3.17 14.82 20.62
CA ARG A 156 2.86 15.28 19.24
C ARG A 156 4.00 15.05 18.25
N VAL A 157 5.24 15.18 18.70
CA VAL A 157 6.43 14.97 17.86
C VAL A 157 6.57 13.48 17.54
N GLU A 158 6.55 13.16 16.24
CA GLU A 158 6.85 11.82 15.74
C GLU A 158 8.35 11.57 15.78
N VAL A 159 8.76 10.33 16.04
CA VAL A 159 10.18 10.00 16.22
C VAL A 159 10.63 8.97 15.19
N VAL A 160 11.73 9.22 14.48
CA VAL A 160 12.42 8.23 13.65
C VAL A 160 13.73 7.86 14.34
N LEU A 161 13.89 6.59 14.72
CA LEU A 161 15.07 6.07 15.41
C LEU A 161 15.88 5.16 14.49
N GLU A 162 17.14 5.50 14.28
CA GLU A 162 18.13 4.59 13.71
C GLU A 162 18.69 3.66 14.80
N LEU A 163 18.79 2.36 14.50
CA LEU A 163 19.48 1.37 15.32
C LEU A 163 20.65 0.75 14.55
N ASN A 164 21.86 0.95 15.07
CA ASN A 164 23.05 0.27 14.57
C ASN A 164 23.34 -1.00 15.39
N LEU A 165 23.44 -2.15 14.72
CA LEU A 165 23.65 -3.45 15.37
C LEU A 165 24.94 -3.51 16.21
N ARG A 166 25.97 -2.74 15.84
CA ARG A 166 27.27 -2.72 16.53
C ARG A 166 27.16 -2.35 18.02
N TYR A 167 26.11 -1.60 18.39
CA TYR A 167 25.87 -1.16 19.76
C TYR A 167 25.30 -2.21 20.69
N PHE A 168 24.88 -3.36 20.16
CA PHE A 168 24.46 -4.51 20.96
C PHE A 168 25.60 -5.51 21.19
N SER A 169 26.84 -5.12 20.85
CA SER A 169 28.04 -5.93 21.05
C SER A 169 28.43 -6.10 22.52
N ALA A 170 29.25 -7.12 22.79
CA ALA A 170 29.76 -7.37 24.14
C ALA A 170 30.53 -6.17 24.71
N ALA A 171 31.19 -5.37 23.86
CA ALA A 171 31.95 -4.19 24.27
C ALA A 171 31.08 -3.08 24.90
N TYR A 172 29.84 -2.90 24.42
CA TYR A 172 28.92 -1.87 24.93
C TYR A 172 27.93 -2.40 25.96
N ALA A 173 27.90 -3.73 26.17
CA ALA A 173 26.91 -4.38 27.03
C ALA A 173 26.95 -3.92 28.50
N GLU A 174 28.12 -3.53 29.00
CA GLU A 174 28.31 -3.05 30.38
C GLU A 174 28.31 -1.51 30.49
N GLN A 175 28.25 -0.78 29.38
CA GLN A 175 28.31 0.67 29.39
C GLN A 175 26.98 1.27 29.87
N GLN A 176 26.96 1.76 31.10
CA GLN A 176 25.79 2.39 31.73
C GLN A 176 25.80 3.92 31.72
N ALA A 177 26.89 4.55 31.26
CA ALA A 177 26.96 5.99 31.07
C ALA A 177 26.84 6.34 29.59
N CYS A 178 26.34 7.55 29.32
CA CYS A 178 26.24 8.10 27.96
C CYS A 178 27.61 8.10 27.27
N SER A 179 27.61 7.99 25.95
CA SER A 179 28.84 8.15 25.15
C SER A 179 29.45 9.54 25.32
N ARG A 180 28.62 10.53 25.67
CA ARG A 180 28.98 11.93 25.89
C ARG A 180 28.29 12.47 27.14
N GLU A 181 29.04 13.18 27.98
CA GLU A 181 28.53 13.79 29.21
C GLU A 181 27.33 14.73 28.95
N VAL A 182 27.40 15.51 27.86
CA VAL A 182 26.34 16.45 27.45
C VAL A 182 24.97 15.79 27.25
N LEU A 183 24.94 14.52 26.81
CA LEU A 183 23.70 13.77 26.59
C LEU A 183 23.11 13.30 27.92
N CYS A 184 23.97 12.88 28.85
CA CYS A 184 23.55 12.54 30.21
C CYS A 184 23.03 13.75 30.99
N GLU A 185 23.55 14.95 30.71
CA GLU A 185 23.06 16.20 31.30
C GLU A 185 21.69 16.65 30.77
N LEU A 186 21.22 16.13 29.63
CA LEU A 186 19.92 16.56 29.07
C LEU A 186 18.79 16.27 30.04
N ALA A 187 18.78 15.05 30.58
CA ALA A 187 17.81 14.58 31.54
C ALA A 187 18.48 13.60 32.53
N PRO A 188 18.84 14.02 33.76
CA PRO A 188 19.48 13.13 34.73
C PRO A 188 18.51 11.99 35.11
N MET A 189 18.83 10.76 34.67
CA MET A 189 18.03 9.56 34.95
C MET A 189 18.31 9.04 36.38
N LEU A 190 17.26 8.67 37.13
CA LEU A 190 17.41 8.02 38.43
C LEU A 190 18.05 6.63 38.29
N ALA A 191 18.89 6.24 39.25
CA ALA A 191 19.64 4.98 39.23
C ALA A 191 18.72 3.75 39.15
N PRO A 192 19.13 2.67 38.45
CA PRO A 192 18.31 1.48 38.25
C PRO A 192 18.07 0.73 39.56
N GLY A 193 16.79 0.63 40.01
CA GLY A 193 16.40 -0.20 41.16
C GLY A 193 15.17 0.22 41.98
N SER A 194 14.51 1.34 41.67
CA SER A 194 13.35 1.84 42.43
C SER A 194 12.06 1.73 41.62
N GLN A 195 11.18 0.80 41.98
CA GLN A 195 9.82 0.71 41.45
C GLN A 195 8.84 1.05 42.58
N GLY A 196 8.29 2.27 42.58
CA GLY A 196 7.30 2.70 43.58
C GLY A 196 6.55 3.98 43.22
N THR A 197 5.30 4.09 43.69
CA THR A 197 4.32 5.16 43.42
C THR A 197 4.73 6.56 43.91
N LEU A 198 5.75 6.68 44.78
CA LEU A 198 6.31 7.96 45.24
C LEU A 198 7.18 8.65 44.17
N ASP A 199 7.56 7.94 43.10
CA ASP A 199 8.49 8.41 42.08
C ASP A 199 7.85 9.38 41.07
N TYR A 200 6.54 9.24 40.83
CA TYR A 200 5.75 10.18 40.03
C TYR A 200 5.72 11.59 40.64
N ALA A 201 5.74 11.67 41.97
CA ALA A 201 5.78 12.95 42.70
C ALA A 201 7.18 13.59 42.67
N TRP A 202 8.25 12.78 42.68
CA TRP A 202 9.63 13.26 42.57
C TRP A 202 10.03 13.65 41.15
N ARG A 203 9.49 12.99 40.10
CA ARG A 203 9.62 13.44 38.69
C ARG A 203 9.09 14.86 38.50
N GLY A 204 7.92 15.18 39.06
CA GLY A 204 7.36 16.53 39.01
C GLY A 204 8.18 17.60 39.74
N LEU A 205 8.92 17.21 40.80
CA LEU A 205 9.80 18.13 41.54
C LEU A 205 11.16 18.34 40.85
N ALA A 206 11.73 17.31 40.22
CA ALA A 206 12.96 17.42 39.44
C ALA A 206 12.74 18.21 38.13
N GLU A 207 11.59 18.03 37.47
CA GLU A 207 11.15 18.84 36.33
C GLU A 207 11.01 20.34 36.70
N GLY A 208 10.55 20.63 37.93
CA GLY A 208 10.46 22.00 38.45
C GLY A 208 11.81 22.67 38.78
N ALA A 209 12.84 21.90 39.13
CA ALA A 209 14.17 22.43 39.45
C ALA A 209 14.98 22.80 38.20
N GLY A 210 14.84 22.03 37.11
CA GLY A 210 15.48 22.34 35.82
C GLY A 210 14.92 23.60 35.14
N TRP A 211 13.67 23.96 35.42
CA TRP A 211 13.03 25.20 34.93
C TRP A 211 13.69 26.47 35.48
N LEU A 212 14.13 26.47 36.75
CA LEU A 212 14.83 27.60 37.38
C LEU A 212 16.22 27.85 36.76
N ASP A 213 16.93 26.78 36.40
CA ASP A 213 18.26 26.85 35.79
C ASP A 213 18.20 27.37 34.34
N ASP A 214 17.17 26.96 33.57
CA ASP A 214 16.91 27.45 32.21
C ASP A 214 16.49 28.94 32.20
N VAL A 215 15.64 29.40 33.14
CA VAL A 215 15.23 30.82 33.26
C VAL A 215 16.40 31.72 33.63
N LEU A 216 17.31 31.24 34.48
CA LEU A 216 18.54 31.97 34.86
C LEU A 216 19.54 32.06 33.70
N LEU A 217 19.64 31.02 32.85
CA LEU A 217 20.57 30.99 31.72
C LEU A 217 20.03 31.73 30.47
N ASP A 218 18.72 31.75 30.25
CA ASP A 218 18.08 32.50 29.13
C ASP A 218 17.92 34.01 29.43
N GLY A 219 17.89 34.39 30.72
CA GLY A 219 17.74 35.79 31.17
C GLY A 219 19.04 36.58 31.37
N ALA A 220 20.21 35.94 31.41
CA ALA A 220 21.49 36.59 31.72
C ALA A 220 22.26 37.06 30.44
N PRO A 221 22.47 38.38 30.22
CA PRO A 221 23.02 38.93 28.97
C PRO A 221 24.42 38.40 28.59
N VAL A 222 25.28 38.16 29.58
CA VAL A 222 26.68 37.75 29.38
C VAL A 222 26.82 36.29 28.92
N HIS A 223 25.80 35.45 29.16
CA HIS A 223 25.82 34.03 28.83
C HIS A 223 25.26 33.69 27.44
N ARG A 224 24.51 34.59 26.79
CA ARG A 224 23.93 34.35 25.45
C ARG A 224 24.97 34.22 24.34
N ARG A 225 26.16 34.83 24.49
CA ARG A 225 27.15 34.96 23.40
C ARG A 225 28.58 34.55 23.76
N ARG A 226 28.78 33.83 24.88
CA ARG A 226 30.11 33.41 25.36
C ARG A 226 30.83 32.46 24.37
N VAL A 227 30.07 31.71 23.56
CA VAL A 227 30.62 30.82 22.51
C VAL A 227 31.29 31.61 21.38
N ALA A 228 30.79 32.80 21.02
CA ALA A 228 31.40 33.67 20.01
C ALA A 228 32.75 34.27 20.45
N LEU A 229 33.10 34.19 21.74
CA LEU A 229 34.39 34.64 22.29
C LEU A 229 35.39 33.48 22.48
N GLY A 230 34.98 32.23 22.22
CA GLY A 230 35.77 31.02 22.43
C GLY A 230 36.51 30.51 21.18
N GLU A 231 36.17 31.00 19.99
CA GLU A 231 36.90 30.65 18.77
C GLU A 231 38.28 31.31 18.78
N ARG A 232 39.32 30.49 19.02
CA ARG A 232 40.68 30.89 18.69
C ARG A 232 40.75 31.05 17.16
N PRO A 233 41.28 32.17 16.64
CA PRO A 233 41.40 32.33 15.19
C PRO A 233 42.28 31.22 14.63
N ARG A 234 41.76 30.55 13.60
CA ARG A 234 42.48 29.61 12.74
C ARG A 234 43.59 30.38 12.01
N LEU A 235 44.85 30.14 12.39
CA LEU A 235 46.04 30.86 11.88
C LEU A 235 46.32 30.57 10.39
N ASP A 236 45.63 29.58 9.82
CA ASP A 236 45.63 29.15 8.42
C ASP A 236 44.99 30.14 7.44
N THR A 237 44.24 31.15 7.92
CA THR A 237 43.61 32.17 7.06
C THR A 237 44.36 33.50 6.98
N VAL A 238 45.54 33.62 7.61
CA VAL A 238 46.35 34.85 7.60
C VAL A 238 47.34 34.83 6.43
N TYR A 239 47.11 35.68 5.43
CA TYR A 239 47.96 35.81 4.25
C TYR A 239 49.39 36.27 4.66
N GLY A 240 50.38 35.39 4.49
CA GLY A 240 51.80 35.68 4.77
C GLY A 240 52.42 34.92 5.95
N LEU A 241 51.67 34.08 6.68
CA LEU A 241 52.26 33.14 7.65
C LEU A 241 52.54 31.79 6.99
N ALA A 242 53.82 31.36 7.02
CA ALA A 242 54.20 30.01 6.59
C ALA A 242 53.78 28.99 7.66
N VAL A 243 52.71 28.25 7.39
CA VAL A 243 52.30 27.05 8.14
C VAL A 243 52.60 25.83 7.26
N PRO A 244 53.19 24.74 7.77
CA PRO A 244 53.43 23.55 6.96
C PRO A 244 52.09 22.94 6.54
N ARG A 245 51.83 22.88 5.23
CA ARG A 245 50.72 22.09 4.68
C ARG A 245 51.08 20.61 4.76
N ALA A 246 50.12 19.80 5.18
CA ALA A 246 50.13 18.37 4.87
C ALA A 246 50.20 18.22 3.34
N SER A 247 51.12 17.37 2.89
CA SER A 247 51.59 17.19 1.52
C SER A 247 50.49 16.85 0.51
N ASP A 248 50.60 17.45 -0.69
CA ASP A 248 49.86 17.09 -1.89
C ASP A 248 50.13 15.62 -2.31
N PRO A 249 49.12 14.91 -2.87
CA PRO A 249 49.28 13.57 -3.40
C PRO A 249 49.92 13.62 -4.79
N ALA A 250 51.24 13.84 -4.84
CA ALA A 250 52.04 13.67 -6.05
C ALA A 250 53.31 12.83 -5.85
N ASP A 251 53.52 12.27 -4.65
CA ASP A 251 54.58 11.29 -4.39
C ASP A 251 53.95 9.90 -4.16
N ALA A 252 53.79 9.15 -5.25
CA ALA A 252 53.56 7.71 -5.17
C ALA A 252 54.89 7.02 -4.83
N GLY A 253 55.16 6.82 -3.53
CA GLY A 253 56.33 6.10 -3.03
C GLY A 253 56.08 5.53 -1.64
N GLU A 254 56.07 4.20 -1.56
CA GLU A 254 55.92 3.34 -0.37
C GLU A 254 54.59 3.40 0.40
N VAL A 255 53.86 2.29 0.36
CA VAL A 255 52.71 2.01 1.23
C VAL A 255 53.22 1.87 2.66
N ASP A 256 52.89 2.82 3.54
CA ASP A 256 53.22 2.75 4.97
C ASP A 256 52.52 1.55 5.62
N ALA A 257 53.31 0.50 5.88
CA ALA A 257 52.84 -0.74 6.50
C ALA A 257 52.24 -0.51 7.90
N GLY A 258 52.64 0.56 8.60
CA GLY A 258 52.07 0.93 9.90
C GLY A 258 50.66 1.47 9.79
N LEU A 259 50.39 2.33 8.80
CA LEU A 259 49.05 2.85 8.52
C LEU A 259 48.10 1.74 8.05
N VAL A 260 48.57 0.86 7.17
CA VAL A 260 47.81 -0.32 6.71
C VAL A 260 47.48 -1.26 7.88
N HIS A 261 48.42 -1.48 8.80
CA HIS A 261 48.18 -2.32 9.98
C HIS A 261 47.17 -1.68 10.95
N ALA A 262 47.24 -0.36 11.19
CA ALA A 262 46.29 0.36 12.03
C ALA A 262 44.87 0.35 11.45
N GLN A 263 44.75 0.53 10.12
CA GLN A 263 43.46 0.42 9.40
C GLN A 263 42.89 -1.00 9.46
N ALA A 264 43.73 -2.03 9.27
CA ALA A 264 43.31 -3.43 9.40
C ALA A 264 42.84 -3.77 10.83
N GLN A 265 43.52 -3.24 11.86
CA GLN A 265 43.08 -3.40 13.26
C GLN A 265 41.75 -2.68 13.54
N ALA A 266 41.55 -1.47 13.00
CA ALA A 266 40.29 -0.73 13.14
C ALA A 266 39.12 -1.48 12.46
N ALA A 267 39.32 -1.96 11.24
CA ALA A 267 38.35 -2.79 10.53
C ALA A 267 38.04 -4.09 11.30
N GLY A 268 39.05 -4.73 11.86
CA GLY A 268 38.88 -5.92 12.71
C GLY A 268 38.05 -5.66 13.97
N ARG A 269 38.19 -4.49 14.61
CA ARG A 269 37.36 -4.10 15.76
C ARG A 269 35.90 -3.89 15.37
N VAL A 270 35.64 -3.18 14.27
CA VAL A 270 34.28 -2.97 13.75
C VAL A 270 33.62 -4.31 13.48
N LEU A 271 34.30 -5.21 12.78
CA LEU A 271 33.81 -6.56 12.48
C LEU A 271 33.45 -7.35 13.76
N GLU A 272 34.27 -7.23 14.81
CA GLU A 272 34.02 -7.90 16.09
C GLU A 272 32.80 -7.34 16.83
N HIS A 273 32.50 -6.05 16.71
CA HIS A 273 31.28 -5.48 17.29
C HIS A 273 30.02 -6.12 16.68
N TYR A 274 29.93 -6.23 15.35
CA TYR A 274 28.80 -6.91 14.71
C TYR A 274 28.77 -8.41 15.01
N ARG A 275 29.93 -9.08 15.05
CA ARG A 275 30.03 -10.50 15.40
C ARG A 275 29.58 -10.80 16.82
N SER A 276 29.87 -9.94 17.78
CA SER A 276 29.52 -10.15 19.19
C SER A 276 28.16 -9.55 19.57
N ALA A 277 27.42 -8.96 18.63
CA ALA A 277 26.10 -8.39 18.86
C ALA A 277 25.09 -9.44 19.38
N THR A 278 24.39 -9.11 20.45
CA THR A 278 23.37 -9.98 21.06
C THR A 278 22.19 -9.18 21.62
N VAL A 279 20.97 -9.60 21.28
CA VAL A 279 19.71 -8.95 21.72
C VAL A 279 18.92 -9.86 22.68
N ALA A 280 19.12 -11.19 22.64
CA ALA A 280 18.45 -12.16 23.49
C ALA A 280 19.39 -13.06 24.36
N GLY A 281 19.15 -13.08 25.69
CA GLY A 281 19.39 -14.24 26.59
C GLY A 281 20.76 -14.47 27.30
N THR A 282 20.69 -14.62 28.63
CA THR A 282 21.62 -15.30 29.60
C THR A 282 22.97 -14.67 30.00
N GLY A 283 23.41 -13.56 29.41
CA GLY A 283 24.54 -12.75 29.94
C GLY A 283 24.11 -11.73 31.02
N PRO A 284 25.05 -11.01 31.67
CA PRO A 284 24.68 -9.80 32.42
C PRO A 284 23.82 -8.89 31.51
N ALA A 285 22.78 -8.28 32.09
CA ALA A 285 21.79 -7.53 31.32
C ALA A 285 22.48 -6.46 30.45
N ASN A 286 22.44 -6.64 29.12
CA ASN A 286 23.01 -5.68 28.19
C ASN A 286 22.35 -4.31 28.41
N ALA A 287 23.13 -3.33 28.87
CA ALA A 287 22.66 -2.00 29.23
C ALA A 287 21.97 -1.28 28.05
N GLN A 288 22.44 -1.53 26.82
CA GLN A 288 21.87 -0.93 25.61
C GLN A 288 20.51 -1.54 25.25
N VAL A 289 20.33 -2.85 25.41
CA VAL A 289 19.01 -3.50 25.25
C VAL A 289 18.03 -2.99 26.31
N ALA A 290 18.50 -2.81 27.55
CA ALA A 290 17.68 -2.27 28.63
C ALA A 290 17.28 -0.81 28.38
N ALA A 291 18.21 0.02 27.89
CA ALA A 291 17.93 1.39 27.48
C ALA A 291 16.92 1.45 26.35
N LEU A 292 17.10 0.66 25.28
CA LEU A 292 16.15 0.60 24.17
C LEU A 292 14.73 0.24 24.65
N ARG A 293 14.59 -0.75 25.55
CA ARG A 293 13.27 -1.11 26.14
C ARG A 293 12.63 0.05 26.90
N ARG A 294 13.42 0.80 27.68
CA ARG A 294 12.91 2.00 28.39
C ARG A 294 12.52 3.10 27.42
N THR A 295 13.31 3.33 26.37
CA THR A 295 12.98 4.26 25.29
C THR A 295 11.66 3.88 24.63
N LEU A 296 11.50 2.63 24.21
CA LEU A 296 10.25 2.15 23.60
C LEU A 296 9.05 2.29 24.55
N SER A 297 9.23 2.00 25.85
CA SER A 297 8.19 2.24 26.86
C SER A 297 7.80 3.71 26.94
N ARG A 298 8.76 4.64 26.95
CA ARG A 298 8.46 6.09 26.96
C ARG A 298 7.66 6.51 25.74
N LEU A 299 8.07 6.06 24.56
CA LEU A 299 7.38 6.36 23.31
C LEU A 299 5.94 5.81 23.32
N HIS A 300 5.75 4.57 23.79
CA HIS A 300 4.44 3.94 23.99
C HIS A 300 3.56 4.72 24.97
N ASP A 301 4.08 5.00 26.16
CA ASP A 301 3.36 5.63 27.28
C ASP A 301 2.91 7.05 26.92
N ARG A 302 3.71 7.77 26.13
CA ARG A 302 3.34 9.09 25.58
C ARG A 302 2.47 9.02 24.34
N GLY A 303 2.26 7.82 23.80
CA GLY A 303 1.48 7.62 22.60
C GLY A 303 2.07 8.23 21.34
N ARG A 304 3.38 8.43 21.31
CA ARG A 304 4.11 9.01 20.17
C ARG A 304 4.11 8.02 19.01
N ARG A 305 3.88 8.53 17.80
CA ARG A 305 4.16 7.75 16.58
C ARG A 305 5.67 7.62 16.45
N SER A 306 6.17 6.40 16.31
CA SER A 306 7.61 6.20 16.16
C SER A 306 7.94 5.10 15.17
N LEU A 307 8.92 5.39 14.34
CA LEU A 307 9.49 4.51 13.33
C LEU A 307 10.91 4.13 13.77
N ILE A 308 11.16 2.85 13.97
CA ILE A 308 12.47 2.32 14.35
C ILE A 308 12.99 1.53 13.15
N PHE A 309 14.16 1.90 12.63
CA PHE A 309 14.78 1.17 11.52
C PHE A 309 16.21 0.75 11.85
N VAL A 310 16.66 -0.35 11.22
CA VAL A 310 18.04 -0.81 11.33
C VAL A 310 18.87 -0.21 10.20
N THR A 311 20.08 0.24 10.51
CA THR A 311 21.05 0.76 9.54
C THR A 311 21.34 -0.30 8.45
N PRO A 312 21.16 0.02 7.15
CA PRO A 312 21.56 -0.89 6.07
C PRO A 312 23.05 -1.21 6.10
N LEU A 313 23.42 -2.43 5.73
CA LEU A 313 24.81 -2.88 5.68
C LEU A 313 25.21 -3.28 4.26
N ALA A 314 26.47 -3.03 3.91
CA ALA A 314 27.03 -3.51 2.66
C ALA A 314 27.03 -5.06 2.65
N ASP A 315 26.49 -5.67 1.60
CA ASP A 315 26.32 -7.13 1.48
C ASP A 315 27.63 -7.88 1.77
N GLY A 316 28.74 -7.42 1.19
CA GLY A 316 30.05 -8.04 1.37
C GLY A 316 30.55 -7.98 2.82
N PHE A 317 30.20 -6.92 3.55
CA PHE A 317 30.50 -6.79 4.97
C PHE A 317 29.55 -7.65 5.83
N ALA A 318 28.25 -7.62 5.55
CA ALA A 318 27.24 -8.38 6.27
C ALA A 318 27.52 -9.89 6.24
N GLU A 319 27.93 -10.43 5.09
CA GLU A 319 28.32 -11.84 4.95
C GLU A 319 29.55 -12.20 5.79
N GLN A 320 30.54 -11.30 5.89
CA GLN A 320 31.75 -11.51 6.70
C GLN A 320 31.51 -11.34 8.20
N ALA A 321 30.66 -10.38 8.59
CA ALA A 321 30.37 -10.02 9.97
C ALA A 321 29.41 -11.02 10.62
N THR A 322 28.36 -11.43 9.89
CA THR A 322 27.26 -12.23 10.42
C THR A 322 26.81 -13.29 9.42
N PRO A 323 27.67 -14.29 9.11
CA PRO A 323 27.36 -15.29 8.09
C PRO A 323 26.13 -16.13 8.44
N GLY A 324 25.42 -16.56 7.40
CA GLY A 324 24.25 -17.42 7.52
C GLY A 324 23.05 -16.71 8.16
N PRO A 325 22.22 -17.41 8.97
CA PRO A 325 20.95 -16.87 9.46
C PRO A 325 21.09 -15.89 10.64
N LYS A 326 22.32 -15.50 11.01
CA LYS A 326 22.57 -14.74 12.24
C LYS A 326 22.07 -13.30 12.15
N LEU A 327 22.28 -12.63 11.01
CA LEU A 327 21.84 -11.24 10.80
C LEU A 327 20.32 -11.12 10.92
N GLY A 328 19.60 -11.94 10.15
CA GLY A 328 18.14 -12.00 10.22
C GLY A 328 17.61 -12.36 11.62
N ALA A 329 18.30 -13.25 12.36
CA ALA A 329 17.94 -13.54 13.75
C ALA A 329 18.10 -12.32 14.69
N LEU A 330 19.11 -11.48 14.48
CA LEU A 330 19.28 -10.23 15.24
C LEU A 330 18.18 -9.22 14.90
N HIS A 331 17.85 -9.05 13.62
CA HIS A 331 16.76 -8.18 13.18
C HIS A 331 15.42 -8.66 13.74
N SER A 332 15.17 -9.97 13.70
CA SER A 332 13.99 -10.60 14.30
C SER A 332 13.87 -10.29 15.79
N GLN A 333 14.98 -10.38 16.53
CA GLN A 333 15.02 -10.07 17.97
C GLN A 333 14.77 -8.57 18.26
N LEU A 334 15.31 -7.65 17.45
CA LEU A 334 15.03 -6.23 17.58
C LEU A 334 13.57 -5.90 17.25
N GLY A 335 13.03 -6.47 16.17
CA GLY A 335 11.62 -6.34 15.80
C GLY A 335 10.70 -6.82 16.91
N ALA A 336 10.99 -7.98 17.52
CA ALA A 336 10.21 -8.52 18.64
C ALA A 336 10.12 -7.52 19.81
N LEU A 337 11.21 -6.85 20.18
CA LEU A 337 11.21 -5.83 21.24
C LEU A 337 10.20 -4.70 20.99
N VAL A 338 9.99 -4.32 19.73
CA VAL A 338 9.00 -3.30 19.34
C VAL A 338 7.59 -3.91 19.30
N HIS A 339 7.44 -5.07 18.68
CA HIS A 339 6.13 -5.70 18.48
C HIS A 339 5.45 -6.11 19.79
N ASP A 340 6.22 -6.40 20.85
CA ASP A 340 5.71 -6.84 22.15
C ASP A 340 4.85 -5.80 22.88
N PHE A 341 4.96 -4.51 22.51
CA PHE A 341 4.06 -3.47 22.99
C PHE A 341 2.65 -3.58 22.39
N ALA A 342 2.49 -4.30 21.29
CA ALA A 342 1.25 -4.41 20.52
C ALA A 342 0.62 -3.04 20.18
N ASP A 343 1.46 -2.03 19.99
CA ASP A 343 1.06 -0.66 19.67
C ASP A 343 1.29 -0.36 18.18
N PRO A 344 0.24 -0.10 17.38
CA PRO A 344 0.38 0.20 15.96
C PRO A 344 1.14 1.51 15.68
N ARG A 345 1.33 2.37 16.68
CA ARG A 345 2.11 3.62 16.56
C ARG A 345 3.61 3.36 16.65
N LEU A 346 4.04 2.24 17.21
CA LEU A 346 5.42 1.80 17.29
C LEU A 346 5.71 0.80 16.16
N ARG A 347 6.49 1.23 15.17
CA ARG A 347 6.77 0.43 13.97
C ARG A 347 8.24 0.11 13.86
N PHE A 348 8.54 -1.16 13.62
CA PHE A 348 9.88 -1.61 13.22
C PHE A 348 9.92 -1.79 11.71
N VAL A 349 10.93 -1.21 11.05
CA VAL A 349 11.14 -1.35 9.61
C VAL A 349 12.57 -1.80 9.34
N ASP A 350 12.68 -2.95 8.68
CA ASP A 350 13.96 -3.46 8.23
C ASP A 350 14.27 -2.91 6.83
N LEU A 351 15.18 -1.94 6.77
CA LEU A 351 15.62 -1.29 5.53
C LEU A 351 16.93 -1.86 4.98
N ASP A 352 17.49 -2.92 5.60
CA ASP A 352 18.72 -3.60 5.14
C ASP A 352 18.48 -4.44 3.87
N HIS A 353 17.86 -3.84 2.85
CA HIS A 353 17.26 -4.53 1.71
C HIS A 353 18.24 -4.67 0.52
N PRO A 354 18.10 -5.66 -0.38
CA PRO A 354 18.96 -5.82 -1.56
C PRO A 354 18.96 -4.67 -2.58
N LEU A 355 18.16 -3.63 -2.33
CA LEU A 355 18.21 -2.37 -3.08
C LEU A 355 19.42 -1.52 -2.67
N PHE A 356 19.92 -1.69 -1.45
CA PHE A 356 21.14 -1.10 -0.95
C PHE A 356 22.33 -1.93 -1.44
N VAL A 357 22.63 -1.82 -2.74
CA VAL A 357 23.77 -2.51 -3.36
C VAL A 357 25.11 -1.93 -2.87
N GLU A 358 26.18 -2.71 -2.93
CA GLU A 358 27.54 -2.35 -2.48
C GLU A 358 28.01 -0.97 -2.99
N ASP A 359 27.69 -0.61 -4.24
CA ASP A 359 28.09 0.68 -4.84
C ASP A 359 27.48 1.93 -4.17
N LEU A 360 26.43 1.75 -3.36
CA LEU A 360 25.80 2.84 -2.60
C LEU A 360 26.54 3.14 -1.29
N PHE A 361 27.52 2.33 -0.92
CA PHE A 361 28.23 2.41 0.35
C PHE A 361 29.62 3.07 0.22
N ILE A 362 29.93 3.98 1.14
CA ILE A 362 31.26 4.56 1.35
C ILE A 362 32.16 3.56 2.10
N ASP A 363 31.56 2.85 3.06
CA ASP A 363 32.15 1.79 3.86
C ASP A 363 31.05 0.81 4.30
N HIS A 364 31.29 -0.04 5.30
CA HIS A 364 30.32 -1.04 5.76
C HIS A 364 28.87 -0.58 6.05
N CYS A 365 28.62 0.70 6.38
CA CYS A 365 27.26 1.18 6.69
C CYS A 365 26.97 2.63 6.24
N HIS A 366 27.99 3.46 6.00
CA HIS A 366 27.79 4.82 5.53
C HIS A 366 27.50 4.85 4.04
N LEU A 367 26.57 5.71 3.62
CA LEU A 367 26.06 5.77 2.26
C LEU A 367 26.61 6.98 1.49
N TRP A 368 26.86 6.79 0.19
CA TRP A 368 27.04 7.88 -0.75
C TRP A 368 25.72 8.67 -0.92
N PRO A 369 25.74 9.90 -1.49
CA PRO A 369 24.52 10.69 -1.68
C PRO A 369 23.37 9.94 -2.38
N SER A 370 23.66 9.07 -3.36
CA SER A 370 22.67 8.21 -4.00
C SER A 370 22.01 7.22 -3.02
N GLY A 371 22.78 6.63 -2.11
CA GLY A 371 22.28 5.76 -1.04
C GLY A 371 21.48 6.54 0.02
N ASN A 372 21.96 7.72 0.43
CA ASN A 372 21.20 8.60 1.33
C ASN A 372 19.85 9.01 0.73
N ARG A 373 19.80 9.31 -0.57
CA ARG A 373 18.55 9.57 -1.28
C ARG A 373 17.62 8.35 -1.30
N LEU A 374 18.15 7.14 -1.54
CA LEU A 374 17.38 5.90 -1.51
C LEU A 374 16.76 5.66 -0.12
N LEU A 375 17.55 5.85 0.94
CA LEU A 375 17.08 5.76 2.33
C LEU A 375 16.01 6.82 2.62
N ALA A 376 16.22 8.06 2.19
CA ALA A 376 15.26 9.15 2.35
C ALA A 376 13.89 8.86 1.71
N LEU A 377 13.87 8.35 0.46
CA LEU A 377 12.63 7.99 -0.24
C LEU A 377 11.84 6.93 0.54
N ASN A 378 12.52 5.90 1.05
CA ASN A 378 11.87 4.83 1.80
C ASN A 378 11.40 5.31 3.18
N LEU A 379 12.16 6.16 3.88
CA LEU A 379 11.71 6.77 5.14
C LEU A 379 10.48 7.67 4.96
N LEU A 380 10.46 8.52 3.93
CA LEU A 380 9.29 9.35 3.61
C LEU A 380 8.06 8.49 3.32
N HIS A 381 8.23 7.40 2.57
CA HIS A 381 7.16 6.47 2.27
C HIS A 381 6.62 5.77 3.53
N GLU A 382 7.51 5.32 4.43
CA GLU A 382 7.13 4.72 5.72
C GLU A 382 6.39 5.70 6.64
N LEU A 383 6.74 6.98 6.57
CA LEU A 383 6.06 8.08 7.24
C LEU A 383 4.74 8.47 6.56
N SER A 384 4.41 7.90 5.39
CA SER A 384 3.28 8.32 4.55
C SER A 384 3.32 9.83 4.27
N ALA A 385 4.52 10.34 4.01
CA ALA A 385 4.76 11.74 3.70
C ALA A 385 4.62 11.98 2.19
N PRO A 386 3.79 12.95 1.74
CA PRO A 386 3.66 13.28 0.33
C PRO A 386 5.00 13.70 -0.29
N MET A 387 5.37 13.06 -1.39
CA MET A 387 6.59 13.33 -2.14
C MET A 387 6.33 14.23 -3.36
N ARG A 388 7.28 15.10 -3.68
CA ARG A 388 7.23 16.04 -4.81
C ARG A 388 7.05 15.32 -6.15
N SER A 389 7.69 14.16 -6.29
CA SER A 389 7.66 13.35 -7.50
C SER A 389 7.46 11.89 -7.17
N ARG A 390 6.92 11.13 -8.11
CA ARG A 390 6.81 9.68 -7.99
C ARG A 390 8.22 9.07 -8.00
N PRO A 391 8.61 8.30 -6.97
CA PRO A 391 9.86 7.55 -7.01
C PRO A 391 9.78 6.41 -8.05
N PRO A 392 10.92 6.03 -8.67
CA PRO A 392 10.99 4.81 -9.45
C PRO A 392 10.62 3.60 -8.57
N GLU A 393 9.83 2.67 -9.10
CA GLU A 393 9.41 1.48 -8.35
C GLU A 393 10.61 0.65 -7.86
N ALA A 394 11.65 0.55 -8.68
CA ALA A 394 12.91 -0.11 -8.33
C ALA A 394 13.70 0.59 -7.21
N ALA A 395 13.27 1.76 -6.72
CA ALA A 395 13.86 2.44 -5.57
C ALA A 395 13.04 2.21 -4.27
N MET A 396 11.97 1.43 -4.31
CA MET A 396 11.06 1.25 -3.19
C MET A 396 11.19 -0.14 -2.59
N VAL A 397 11.50 -0.20 -1.29
CA VAL A 397 11.56 -1.46 -0.50
C VAL A 397 10.18 -2.10 -0.38
N VAL A 398 9.14 -1.27 -0.24
CA VAL A 398 7.74 -1.71 -0.23
C VAL A 398 7.01 -0.98 -1.36
N ALA A 399 6.42 -1.75 -2.27
CA ALA A 399 5.66 -1.22 -3.39
C ALA A 399 4.26 -0.74 -2.99
N GLU A 400 3.70 0.15 -3.79
CA GLU A 400 2.31 0.60 -3.71
C GLU A 400 1.35 -0.44 -4.29
N ASP A 401 1.05 -1.46 -3.48
CA ASP A 401 0.10 -2.50 -3.85
C ASP A 401 -0.69 -3.00 -2.63
N VAL A 402 -1.94 -3.40 -2.90
CA VAL A 402 -2.87 -4.05 -1.97
C VAL A 402 -2.59 -5.53 -1.84
N ASP A 403 -1.99 -6.13 -2.87
CA ASP A 403 -1.42 -7.46 -2.84
C ASP A 403 0.03 -7.36 -2.40
N GLN A 404 0.46 -8.25 -1.50
CA GLN A 404 1.80 -8.20 -0.93
C GLN A 404 2.47 -9.54 -1.04
N THR A 405 3.68 -9.55 -1.58
CA THR A 405 4.58 -10.66 -1.36
C THR A 405 5.29 -10.43 -0.04
N LEU A 406 5.02 -11.28 0.94
CA LEU A 406 5.58 -11.16 2.28
C LEU A 406 6.95 -11.84 2.32
N VAL A 407 7.03 -13.10 1.91
CA VAL A 407 8.29 -13.85 1.79
C VAL A 407 8.41 -14.34 0.35
N SER A 408 9.59 -14.18 -0.26
CA SER A 408 9.85 -14.59 -1.64
C SER A 408 11.26 -15.10 -1.84
N ARG A 409 11.48 -16.37 -1.52
CA ARG A 409 12.74 -17.07 -1.77
C ARG A 409 12.47 -18.41 -2.42
N VAL A 410 13.27 -18.73 -3.44
CA VAL A 410 13.22 -20.06 -4.09
C VAL A 410 13.82 -21.11 -3.17
N ASP A 411 14.86 -20.73 -2.42
CA ASP A 411 15.57 -21.60 -1.50
C ASP A 411 14.72 -22.00 -0.29
N GLN A 412 15.05 -23.15 0.30
CA GLN A 412 14.52 -23.61 1.57
C GLN A 412 15.57 -23.44 2.67
N GLY A 413 15.10 -23.26 3.90
CA GLY A 413 15.97 -23.05 5.06
C GLY A 413 15.17 -22.55 6.25
N TYR A 414 15.85 -22.04 7.27
CA TYR A 414 15.23 -21.63 8.54
C TYR A 414 15.57 -20.19 8.94
N ALA A 415 16.10 -19.37 8.03
CA ALA A 415 16.45 -17.99 8.31
C ALA A 415 15.22 -17.19 8.77
N GLU A 416 15.41 -16.35 9.78
CA GLU A 416 14.44 -15.41 10.35
C GLU A 416 14.76 -13.98 9.89
N GLY A 417 14.04 -12.98 10.39
CA GLY A 417 14.34 -11.56 10.14
C GLY A 417 13.37 -10.92 9.18
N ALA A 418 13.84 -9.99 8.34
CA ALA A 418 13.00 -9.38 7.34
C ALA A 418 12.31 -10.45 6.48
N ALA A 419 11.07 -10.17 6.08
CA ALA A 419 10.29 -11.14 5.36
C ALA A 419 10.93 -11.54 4.00
N TRP A 420 11.74 -10.68 3.37
CA TRP A 420 12.52 -11.01 2.17
C TRP A 420 13.82 -11.82 2.45
N GLN A 421 14.32 -11.83 3.69
CA GLN A 421 15.46 -12.67 4.13
C GLN A 421 15.03 -14.05 4.61
N ALA A 422 13.79 -14.17 5.09
CA ALA A 422 13.30 -15.35 5.75
C ALA A 422 13.21 -16.58 4.82
N LEU A 423 13.48 -17.75 5.39
CA LEU A 423 13.36 -19.03 4.72
C LEU A 423 12.47 -20.00 5.52
N PHE A 424 11.73 -20.82 4.80
CA PHE A 424 10.91 -21.92 5.29
C PHE A 424 11.36 -23.25 4.66
N ASP A 425 10.98 -24.38 5.27
CA ASP A 425 11.22 -25.71 4.72
C ASP A 425 9.97 -26.60 4.85
N ALA A 426 9.34 -26.86 3.70
CA ALA A 426 8.07 -27.53 3.50
C ALA A 426 6.97 -27.15 4.52
N PRO A 427 6.55 -25.87 4.57
CA PRO A 427 5.46 -25.45 5.44
C PRO A 427 4.14 -26.14 5.05
N ASP A 428 3.36 -26.58 6.04
CA ASP A 428 2.17 -27.42 5.82
C ASP A 428 0.88 -26.88 6.46
N GLY A 429 0.95 -25.74 7.16
CA GLY A 429 -0.22 -25.13 7.75
C GLY A 429 -0.02 -23.65 8.04
N ILE A 430 -1.11 -22.89 7.94
CA ILE A 430 -1.15 -21.46 8.19
C ILE A 430 -2.48 -21.10 8.87
N ASP A 431 -2.44 -20.13 9.78
CA ASP A 431 -3.62 -19.50 10.33
C ASP A 431 -3.36 -18.02 10.64
N THR A 432 -4.43 -17.23 10.80
CA THR A 432 -4.33 -15.80 11.07
C THR A 432 -5.48 -15.33 11.96
N ASN A 433 -5.32 -14.18 12.63
CA ASN A 433 -6.41 -13.52 13.32
C ASN A 433 -7.36 -12.80 12.34
N ASP A 434 -8.53 -12.37 12.82
CA ASP A 434 -9.61 -11.87 11.95
C ASP A 434 -9.20 -10.71 11.02
N ASP A 435 -8.30 -9.83 11.45
CA ASP A 435 -7.82 -8.69 10.65
C ASP A 435 -6.59 -9.00 9.77
N GLY A 436 -5.99 -10.18 9.91
CA GLY A 436 -4.81 -10.59 9.15
C GLY A 436 -3.50 -9.92 9.60
N SER A 437 -3.45 -9.30 10.79
CA SER A 437 -2.24 -8.62 11.31
C SER A 437 -1.23 -9.56 11.98
N TRP A 438 -1.64 -10.80 12.29
CA TRP A 438 -0.80 -11.83 12.87
C TRP A 438 -0.98 -13.14 12.12
N ILE A 439 0.10 -13.65 11.52
CA ILE A 439 0.10 -14.89 10.74
C ILE A 439 0.97 -15.89 11.47
N VAL A 440 0.49 -17.13 11.59
CA VAL A 440 1.27 -18.24 12.14
C VAL A 440 1.44 -19.30 11.07
N VAL A 441 2.69 -19.70 10.84
CA VAL A 441 3.08 -20.71 9.84
C VAL A 441 3.69 -21.91 10.56
N ALA A 442 3.23 -23.11 10.22
CA ALA A 442 3.88 -24.35 10.62
C ALA A 442 4.99 -24.70 9.62
N ASP A 443 6.23 -24.43 10.03
CA ASP A 443 7.46 -24.65 9.27
C ASP A 443 7.97 -26.07 9.52
N THR A 444 7.33 -27.02 8.83
CA THR A 444 7.23 -28.43 9.21
C THR A 444 8.60 -29.12 9.27
N GLN A 445 9.43 -28.99 8.24
CA GLN A 445 10.72 -29.70 8.20
C GLN A 445 11.79 -29.02 9.04
N ASN A 446 11.64 -27.72 9.28
CA ASN A 446 12.44 -27.03 10.28
C ASN A 446 12.03 -27.35 11.72
N HIS A 447 10.87 -27.99 11.92
CA HIS A 447 10.34 -28.36 13.22
C HIS A 447 10.06 -27.14 14.12
N MET A 448 9.48 -26.11 13.52
CA MET A 448 9.17 -24.84 14.18
C MET A 448 7.77 -24.35 13.84
N LEU A 449 7.20 -23.55 14.74
CA LEU A 449 6.17 -22.58 14.39
C LEU A 449 6.84 -21.23 14.18
N ARG A 450 6.44 -20.52 13.13
CA ARG A 450 6.90 -19.18 12.77
C ARG A 450 5.72 -18.23 12.88
N GLN A 451 5.99 -16.97 13.17
CA GLN A 451 4.97 -15.93 13.13
C GLN A 451 5.44 -14.72 12.33
N LEU A 452 4.50 -14.05 11.67
CA LEU A 452 4.74 -12.74 11.08
C LEU A 452 4.02 -11.67 11.91
N ARG A 453 4.78 -10.64 12.30
CA ARG A 453 4.33 -9.46 13.05
C ARG A 453 4.85 -8.18 12.36
N GLY A 454 4.49 -7.01 12.90
CA GLY A 454 5.00 -5.73 12.41
C GLY A 454 4.53 -5.41 10.99
N HIS A 455 3.22 -5.40 10.76
CA HIS A 455 2.65 -5.28 9.41
C HIS A 455 3.13 -6.39 8.45
N MET A 456 3.38 -7.59 9.00
CA MET A 456 3.82 -8.77 8.27
C MET A 456 5.23 -8.66 7.65
N ARG A 457 6.08 -7.77 8.18
CA ARG A 457 7.41 -7.48 7.62
C ARG A 457 8.56 -8.22 8.28
N VAL A 458 8.32 -8.84 9.45
CA VAL A 458 9.33 -9.59 10.18
C VAL A 458 8.82 -10.99 10.47
N VAL A 459 9.62 -12.00 10.13
CA VAL A 459 9.42 -13.40 10.50
C VAL A 459 10.16 -13.69 11.80
N GLU A 460 9.41 -14.10 12.81
CA GLU A 460 9.91 -14.46 14.14
C GLU A 460 9.70 -15.95 14.43
N PRO A 461 10.57 -16.58 15.24
CA PRO A 461 10.27 -17.89 15.79
C PRO A 461 9.15 -17.77 16.82
N LEU A 462 8.13 -18.61 16.70
CA LEU A 462 7.06 -18.70 17.70
C LEU A 462 7.30 -19.86 18.66
N ALA A 463 7.65 -21.04 18.15
CA ALA A 463 7.91 -22.22 18.98
C ALA A 463 8.79 -23.24 18.27
N GLY A 464 9.52 -24.04 19.05
CA GLY A 464 10.47 -25.01 18.52
C GLY A 464 11.83 -24.40 18.21
N LYS A 465 12.74 -25.23 17.70
CA LYS A 465 14.10 -24.81 17.37
C LYS A 465 14.64 -25.60 16.18
N ALA A 466 15.05 -24.88 15.15
CA ALA A 466 15.64 -25.44 13.93
C ALA A 466 16.76 -26.45 14.27
N GLY A 467 16.77 -27.58 13.55
CA GLY A 467 17.74 -28.66 13.74
C GLY A 467 17.60 -29.45 15.06
N LYS A 468 16.71 -29.04 15.99
CA LYS A 468 16.47 -29.73 17.27
C LYS A 468 15.02 -30.23 17.34
N ARG A 469 14.77 -31.33 16.64
CA ARG A 469 13.45 -31.99 16.65
C ARG A 469 13.19 -32.73 17.96
N GLY A 470 11.93 -32.82 18.37
CA GLY A 470 11.54 -33.58 19.54
C GLY A 470 10.12 -33.29 19.99
N GLY A 471 9.82 -33.65 21.24
CA GLY A 471 8.48 -33.51 21.80
C GLY A 471 8.43 -32.95 23.19
N VAL A 472 9.35 -32.05 23.50
CA VAL A 472 9.55 -31.53 24.84
C VAL A 472 8.70 -30.28 25.00
N ASP A 473 7.88 -30.23 26.05
CA ASP A 473 7.15 -29.04 26.51
C ASP A 473 8.08 -28.09 27.27
N GLY A 474 7.72 -26.82 27.38
CA GLY A 474 8.56 -25.80 28.03
C GLY A 474 8.43 -24.43 27.36
N SER A 475 9.29 -23.48 27.70
CA SER A 475 9.26 -22.17 27.02
C SER A 475 9.48 -22.36 25.51
N SER A 476 8.67 -21.68 24.73
CA SER A 476 8.38 -22.05 23.34
C SER A 476 9.60 -22.06 22.42
N THR A 477 10.46 -21.04 22.48
CA THR A 477 11.63 -20.91 21.59
C THR A 477 12.94 -21.39 22.23
N ARG A 478 13.01 -21.50 23.57
CA ARG A 478 14.24 -21.92 24.27
C ARG A 478 14.25 -23.41 24.60
N ALA A 479 13.23 -23.89 25.30
CA ALA A 479 13.18 -25.24 25.85
C ALA A 479 12.38 -26.22 24.97
N ALA A 480 11.27 -25.76 24.39
CA ALA A 480 10.38 -26.63 23.66
C ALA A 480 11.04 -27.21 22.39
N ARG A 481 10.68 -28.43 22.06
CA ARG A 481 11.11 -29.13 20.85
C ARG A 481 9.87 -29.67 20.17
N LEU A 482 9.74 -29.39 18.88
CA LEU A 482 8.63 -29.85 18.04
C LEU A 482 9.14 -30.90 17.06
N TYR A 483 8.24 -31.67 16.47
CA TYR A 483 8.53 -32.70 15.49
C TYR A 483 7.48 -32.65 14.39
N ARG A 484 7.81 -31.93 13.30
CA ARG A 484 6.91 -31.72 12.15
C ARG A 484 5.55 -31.15 12.59
N PRO A 485 5.54 -29.92 13.15
CA PRO A 485 4.30 -29.25 13.48
C PRO A 485 3.46 -29.02 12.23
N ARG A 486 2.13 -29.11 12.33
CA ARG A 486 1.18 -28.96 11.21
C ARG A 486 -0.13 -28.33 11.70
N HIS A 487 -0.87 -27.72 10.76
CA HIS A 487 -2.22 -27.19 10.95
C HIS A 487 -2.39 -26.38 12.26
N PRO A 488 -1.67 -25.26 12.42
CA PRO A 488 -1.91 -24.36 13.53
C PRO A 488 -3.32 -23.79 13.44
N THR A 489 -3.93 -23.50 14.59
CA THR A 489 -5.17 -22.74 14.70
C THR A 489 -5.04 -21.74 15.84
N ILE A 490 -5.37 -20.48 15.55
CA ILE A 490 -5.31 -19.39 16.52
C ILE A 490 -6.62 -19.37 17.31
N LEU A 491 -6.50 -19.24 18.62
CA LEU A 491 -7.61 -19.02 19.53
C LEU A 491 -7.19 -17.93 20.52
N ALA A 492 -7.75 -16.72 20.37
CA ALA A 492 -7.34 -15.53 21.12
C ALA A 492 -5.81 -15.26 21.03
N ASP A 493 -5.07 -15.38 22.14
CA ASP A 493 -3.61 -15.22 22.19
C ASP A 493 -2.84 -16.55 22.16
N ALA A 494 -3.54 -17.68 21.98
CA ALA A 494 -2.96 -19.01 21.95
C ALA A 494 -2.95 -19.61 20.55
N VAL A 495 -2.03 -20.55 20.32
CA VAL A 495 -1.93 -21.31 19.06
C VAL A 495 -1.98 -22.80 19.37
N VAL A 496 -3.01 -23.48 18.88
CA VAL A 496 -3.14 -24.95 18.97
C VAL A 496 -2.64 -25.57 17.67
N PHE A 497 -1.88 -26.65 17.74
CA PHE A 497 -1.28 -27.27 16.55
C PHE A 497 -1.10 -28.78 16.72
N ILE A 498 -0.94 -29.48 15.60
CA ILE A 498 -0.61 -30.91 15.55
C ILE A 498 0.91 -31.05 15.55
N ASP A 499 1.44 -31.98 16.33
CA ASP A 499 2.88 -32.24 16.44
C ASP A 499 3.18 -33.74 16.30
N GLY A 500 3.74 -34.12 15.14
CA GLY A 500 4.19 -35.48 14.82
C GLY A 500 3.61 -36.09 13.55
N LEU A 501 4.08 -37.32 13.23
CA LEU A 501 3.62 -38.15 12.10
C LEU A 501 2.99 -39.50 12.52
N ARG A 502 3.21 -39.94 13.76
CA ARG A 502 2.72 -41.23 14.29
C ARG A 502 2.45 -41.05 15.78
N ARG A 503 1.24 -41.40 16.26
CA ARG A 503 0.78 -41.07 17.63
C ARG A 503 0.89 -39.57 17.91
N GLU A 504 0.32 -38.80 16.99
CA GLU A 504 0.43 -37.34 16.94
C GLU A 504 -0.19 -36.69 18.17
N ARG A 505 0.41 -35.59 18.62
CA ARG A 505 -0.09 -34.83 19.78
C ARG A 505 -0.74 -33.56 19.31
N VAL A 506 -1.76 -33.15 20.03
CA VAL A 506 -2.27 -31.79 19.95
C VAL A 506 -1.58 -30.99 21.05
N ARG A 507 -0.95 -29.89 20.67
CA ARG A 507 -0.17 -29.03 21.56
C ARG A 507 -0.66 -27.60 21.44
N ILE A 508 -0.39 -26.81 22.47
CA ILE A 508 -0.74 -25.39 22.52
C ILE A 508 0.51 -24.56 22.82
N VAL A 509 0.60 -23.38 22.22
CA VAL A 509 1.45 -22.28 22.67
C VAL A 509 0.55 -21.29 23.40
N ASP A 510 0.61 -21.27 24.72
CA ASP A 510 -0.08 -20.26 25.55
C ASP A 510 0.66 -18.93 25.43
N HIS A 511 -0.03 -17.79 25.41
CA HIS A 511 0.57 -16.44 25.34
C HIS A 511 1.52 -16.21 24.15
N ALA A 512 1.13 -16.70 22.98
CA ALA A 512 1.96 -16.71 21.77
C ALA A 512 2.43 -15.32 21.30
N LYS A 513 1.76 -14.24 21.71
CA LYS A 513 2.10 -12.85 21.37
C LYS A 513 3.09 -12.16 22.33
N ARG A 514 3.51 -12.81 23.42
CA ARG A 514 4.41 -12.21 24.43
C ARG A 514 5.89 -12.31 24.04
N ALA A 515 6.70 -11.44 24.64
CA ALA A 515 8.16 -11.33 24.44
C ALA A 515 8.98 -12.59 24.72
N ASP A 516 8.49 -13.48 25.59
CA ASP A 516 9.12 -14.77 25.88
C ASP A 516 8.53 -15.91 25.02
N HIS A 517 7.66 -15.56 24.07
CA HIS A 517 6.91 -16.42 23.16
C HIS A 517 6.06 -17.48 23.87
N GLY A 518 5.78 -17.28 25.17
CA GLY A 518 4.94 -18.15 25.95
C GLY A 518 5.48 -19.57 26.13
N ARG A 519 4.57 -20.52 26.41
CA ARG A 519 4.93 -21.89 26.78
C ARG A 519 4.23 -22.90 25.89
N VAL A 520 4.98 -23.89 25.43
CA VAL A 520 4.41 -25.05 24.74
C VAL A 520 4.00 -26.11 25.75
N ARG A 521 2.76 -26.59 25.61
CA ARG A 521 2.18 -27.68 26.41
C ARG A 521 1.47 -28.70 25.54
N THR A 522 1.55 -29.97 25.92
CA THR A 522 0.76 -31.04 25.31
C THR A 522 -0.64 -31.06 25.93
N LEU A 523 -1.68 -30.95 25.11
CA LEU A 523 -3.06 -31.00 25.57
C LEU A 523 -3.49 -32.44 25.85
N THR A 524 -4.28 -32.62 26.90
CA THR A 524 -4.86 -33.91 27.30
C THR A 524 -6.31 -33.71 27.68
N TRP A 525 -7.18 -34.64 27.27
CA TRP A 525 -8.62 -34.61 27.53
C TRP A 525 -9.17 -36.03 27.75
N ALA A 526 -10.34 -36.15 28.38
CA ALA A 526 -11.10 -37.39 28.48
C ALA A 526 -11.97 -37.63 27.24
N GLY A 527 -12.31 -38.89 26.96
CA GLY A 527 -13.11 -39.27 25.79
C GLY A 527 -12.28 -39.79 24.59
N PRO A 528 -12.86 -39.83 23.37
CA PRO A 528 -12.25 -40.39 22.18
C PRO A 528 -11.01 -39.60 21.75
N ARG A 529 -10.06 -40.34 21.15
CA ARG A 529 -8.83 -39.81 20.56
C ARG A 529 -8.60 -40.40 19.18
N CYS A 530 -7.83 -39.68 18.37
CA CYS A 530 -7.39 -40.17 17.07
C CYS A 530 -6.05 -40.90 17.19
N THR A 531 -5.81 -41.89 16.33
CA THR A 531 -4.46 -42.47 16.14
C THR A 531 -3.52 -41.46 15.50
N ALA A 532 -4.05 -40.65 14.58
CA ALA A 532 -3.40 -39.51 13.95
C ALA A 532 -4.44 -38.42 13.65
N TYR A 533 -4.03 -37.15 13.75
CA TYR A 533 -4.86 -35.98 13.49
C TYR A 533 -4.50 -35.41 12.10
N ARG A 534 -5.50 -35.19 11.26
CA ARG A 534 -5.32 -34.59 9.94
C ARG A 534 -5.42 -33.08 9.96
N ARG A 535 -6.27 -32.50 10.81
CA ARG A 535 -6.57 -31.06 10.75
C ARG A 535 -7.22 -30.57 12.03
N LEU A 536 -6.97 -29.31 12.37
CA LEU A 536 -7.59 -28.59 13.49
C LEU A 536 -8.36 -27.37 12.99
N ARG A 537 -9.41 -27.01 13.74
CA ARG A 537 -10.09 -25.72 13.70
C ARG A 537 -10.50 -25.33 15.11
N ALA A 538 -10.34 -24.07 15.46
CA ALA A 538 -10.88 -23.51 16.69
C ALA A 538 -11.98 -22.49 16.36
N ARG A 539 -13.10 -22.54 17.09
CA ARG A 539 -14.19 -21.58 16.96
C ARG A 539 -14.97 -21.52 18.27
N ASP A 540 -15.29 -20.31 18.73
CA ASP A 540 -16.15 -20.06 19.89
C ASP A 540 -15.76 -20.87 21.15
N GLY A 541 -14.45 -20.98 21.43
CA GLY A 541 -13.93 -21.75 22.57
C GLY A 541 -14.03 -23.27 22.43
N VAL A 542 -14.26 -23.79 21.21
CA VAL A 542 -14.28 -25.21 20.90
C VAL A 542 -13.17 -25.55 19.92
N LEU A 543 -12.41 -26.60 20.24
CA LEU A 543 -11.43 -27.19 19.35
C LEU A 543 -12.04 -28.38 18.62
N TYR A 544 -12.04 -28.30 17.29
CA TYR A 544 -12.48 -29.35 16.38
C TYR A 544 -11.28 -30.05 15.76
N MET A 545 -11.32 -31.38 15.70
CA MET A 545 -10.20 -32.23 15.32
C MET A 545 -10.65 -33.31 14.33
N LEU A 546 -10.05 -33.33 13.15
CA LEU A 546 -10.28 -34.39 12.16
C LEU A 546 -9.27 -35.52 12.34
N CYS A 547 -9.74 -36.73 12.56
CA CYS A 547 -8.92 -37.95 12.59
C CYS A 547 -8.54 -38.43 11.18
N ASP A 548 -7.49 -39.25 11.06
CA ASP A 548 -7.13 -39.90 9.78
C ASP A 548 -8.17 -40.91 9.27
N ASP A 549 -8.91 -41.53 10.19
CA ASP A 549 -10.01 -42.43 9.92
C ASP A 549 -11.30 -41.71 9.51
N GLY A 550 -11.29 -40.36 9.51
CA GLY A 550 -12.39 -39.50 9.09
C GLY A 550 -13.43 -39.18 10.16
N ARG A 551 -13.17 -39.55 11.42
CA ARG A 551 -13.97 -39.07 12.56
C ARG A 551 -13.68 -37.60 12.83
N LEU A 552 -14.73 -36.86 13.18
CA LEU A 552 -14.61 -35.46 13.61
C LEU A 552 -14.92 -35.37 15.11
N LEU A 553 -13.94 -34.90 15.88
CA LEU A 553 -14.05 -34.73 17.31
C LEU A 553 -14.18 -33.25 17.67
N SER A 554 -14.90 -32.94 18.74
CA SER A 554 -14.96 -31.61 19.37
C SER A 554 -14.55 -31.71 20.84
N VAL A 555 -13.90 -30.68 21.37
CA VAL A 555 -13.60 -30.54 22.80
C VAL A 555 -13.62 -29.06 23.19
N GLY A 556 -14.23 -28.75 24.33
CA GLY A 556 -14.22 -27.39 24.87
C GLY A 556 -12.83 -26.98 25.34
N LEU A 557 -12.43 -25.76 24.99
CA LEU A 557 -11.14 -25.17 25.30
C LEU A 557 -11.34 -23.71 25.74
N ASP A 558 -11.10 -23.44 27.02
CA ASP A 558 -11.14 -22.09 27.58
C ASP A 558 -9.76 -21.44 27.53
N VAL A 559 -9.68 -20.28 26.87
CA VAL A 559 -8.47 -19.48 26.72
C VAL A 559 -8.78 -18.08 27.24
N GLN A 560 -8.43 -17.86 28.50
CA GLN A 560 -8.59 -16.56 29.14
C GLN A 560 -7.34 -15.69 28.89
N PRO A 561 -7.50 -14.39 28.57
CA PRO A 561 -6.37 -13.49 28.39
C PRO A 561 -5.44 -13.53 29.62
N GLY A 562 -4.19 -13.94 29.40
CA GLY A 562 -3.18 -13.97 30.46
C GLY A 562 -3.24 -15.16 31.43
N ALA A 563 -4.09 -16.17 31.18
CA ALA A 563 -4.04 -17.47 31.85
C ALA A 563 -3.70 -18.62 30.89
N ASP A 564 -3.25 -19.74 31.44
CA ASP A 564 -3.02 -20.99 30.69
C ASP A 564 -4.35 -21.51 30.12
N ALA A 565 -4.33 -22.00 28.87
CA ALA A 565 -5.50 -22.63 28.27
C ALA A 565 -5.87 -23.95 28.98
N THR A 566 -7.16 -24.16 29.20
CA THR A 566 -7.68 -25.35 29.89
C THR A 566 -8.79 -26.04 29.11
N ILE A 567 -8.81 -27.37 29.17
CA ILE A 567 -9.88 -28.17 28.60
C ILE A 567 -11.09 -28.10 29.54
N THR A 568 -12.25 -27.73 29.02
CA THR A 568 -13.47 -27.52 29.82
C THR A 568 -14.44 -28.71 29.81
N GLY A 569 -14.13 -29.78 29.09
CA GLY A 569 -14.99 -30.96 29.02
C GLY A 569 -14.33 -32.20 28.40
N GLU A 570 -15.14 -33.23 28.19
CA GLU A 570 -14.73 -34.43 27.46
C GLU A 570 -14.88 -34.24 25.95
N ALA A 571 -13.99 -34.86 25.17
CA ALA A 571 -14.13 -34.86 23.72
C ALA A 571 -15.37 -35.66 23.29
N ARG A 572 -16.01 -35.24 22.20
CA ARG A 572 -17.19 -35.89 21.62
C ARG A 572 -16.99 -36.11 20.12
N GLU A 573 -17.51 -37.22 19.60
CA GLU A 573 -17.48 -37.50 18.17
C GLU A 573 -18.78 -37.02 17.51
N LEU A 574 -18.67 -36.18 16.48
CA LEU A 574 -19.80 -35.47 15.89
C LEU A 574 -20.59 -36.31 14.87
N LEU A 575 -19.93 -37.19 14.12
CA LEU A 575 -20.52 -37.90 12.96
C LEU A 575 -20.98 -39.34 13.24
N THR A 576 -20.79 -39.84 14.47
CA THR A 576 -21.05 -41.24 14.84
C THR A 576 -22.47 -41.75 14.54
N PRO A 577 -23.56 -40.99 14.73
CA PRO A 577 -24.91 -41.48 14.47
C PRO A 577 -25.17 -41.83 12.99
N PHE A 578 -24.30 -41.37 12.09
CA PHE A 578 -24.54 -41.40 10.66
C PHE A 578 -23.55 -42.24 9.85
N LEU A 579 -22.40 -42.59 10.44
CA LEU A 579 -21.40 -43.49 9.84
C LEU A 579 -21.68 -44.97 10.11
N ALA A 580 -22.59 -45.30 11.03
CA ALA A 580 -22.98 -46.69 11.31
C ALA A 580 -23.91 -47.24 10.21
N PRO A 581 -23.63 -48.42 9.63
CA PRO A 581 -24.48 -49.00 8.61
C PRO A 581 -25.87 -49.32 9.18
N ALA A 582 -26.91 -49.20 8.35
CA ALA A 582 -28.32 -49.27 8.78
C ALA A 582 -28.69 -50.56 9.55
N TRP A 583 -27.95 -51.66 9.37
CA TRP A 583 -28.17 -52.94 10.06
C TRP A 583 -27.63 -52.98 11.50
N VAL A 584 -26.88 -51.98 11.95
CA VAL A 584 -26.50 -51.84 13.38
C VAL A 584 -27.62 -51.17 14.18
N ARG A 585 -28.63 -50.57 13.52
CA ARG A 585 -29.78 -49.92 14.17
C ARG A 585 -30.96 -50.88 14.45
N GLY A 586 -30.87 -52.14 14.04
CA GLY A 586 -31.87 -53.18 14.30
C GLY A 586 -31.16 -54.50 14.62
N GLY A 587 -31.60 -55.18 15.69
CA GLY A 587 -30.91 -56.33 16.27
C GLY A 587 -30.45 -57.41 15.29
N THR A 588 -29.30 -57.99 15.64
CA THR A 588 -28.67 -59.24 15.17
C THR A 588 -29.42 -60.04 14.10
N VAL A 589 -28.84 -60.08 12.90
CA VAL A 589 -29.02 -61.22 11.99
C VAL A 589 -27.61 -61.70 11.60
N GLU A 590 -27.28 -62.91 12.01
CA GLU A 590 -26.09 -63.64 11.55
C GLU A 590 -26.20 -63.91 10.04
N VAL A 591 -25.14 -63.61 9.29
CA VAL A 591 -24.96 -64.15 7.93
C VAL A 591 -23.56 -64.74 7.83
N ALA A 592 -23.54 -66.03 7.45
CA ALA A 592 -22.38 -66.90 7.33
C ALA A 592 -21.34 -66.40 6.30
N PRO A 593 -20.05 -66.78 6.44
CA PRO A 593 -18.99 -66.33 5.54
C PRO A 593 -19.08 -67.07 4.20
N ALA A 594 -19.08 -66.32 3.11
CA ALA A 594 -18.89 -66.86 1.77
C ALA A 594 -17.40 -66.95 1.43
N GLU A 595 -17.05 -68.06 0.79
CA GLU A 595 -15.72 -68.62 0.56
C GLU A 595 -14.79 -67.75 -0.29
N VAL A 596 -13.50 -67.89 0.02
CA VAL A 596 -12.36 -67.41 -0.77
C VAL A 596 -12.10 -68.39 -1.92
N ALA A 597 -11.93 -67.89 -3.14
CA ALA A 597 -11.27 -68.61 -4.23
C ALA A 597 -10.27 -67.69 -4.98
N PRO A 598 -9.22 -68.25 -5.62
CA PRO A 598 -7.89 -67.64 -5.65
C PRO A 598 -7.52 -66.92 -6.96
N ASN A 599 -6.39 -66.20 -6.87
CA ASN A 599 -5.68 -65.46 -7.92
C ASN A 599 -5.58 -66.12 -9.31
N GLY A 600 -5.68 -65.28 -10.35
CA GLY A 600 -4.87 -65.39 -11.57
C GLY A 600 -5.63 -65.29 -12.90
N ALA A 601 -5.53 -64.14 -13.60
CA ALA A 601 -5.53 -64.04 -15.06
C ALA A 601 -5.18 -62.61 -15.52
N THR A 602 -4.47 -62.54 -16.65
CA THR A 602 -3.81 -61.38 -17.27
C THR A 602 -4.71 -60.55 -18.18
N ALA A 603 -4.20 -59.37 -18.54
CA ALA A 603 -4.76 -58.42 -19.51
C ALA A 603 -4.86 -59.00 -20.94
N ASP A 604 -6.05 -58.93 -21.53
CA ASP A 604 -6.35 -58.27 -22.81
C ASP A 604 -7.82 -58.58 -23.22
N GLU A 605 -8.41 -57.67 -24.00
CA GLU A 605 -9.73 -57.75 -24.65
C GLU A 605 -10.99 -57.55 -23.78
N VAL A 606 -11.53 -56.31 -23.75
CA VAL A 606 -12.98 -56.08 -23.89
C VAL A 606 -13.23 -54.75 -24.62
N THR A 607 -13.90 -54.84 -25.75
CA THR A 607 -14.47 -53.76 -26.58
C THR A 607 -15.54 -52.97 -25.81
N GLY A 608 -15.51 -51.64 -25.91
CA GLY A 608 -16.45 -50.77 -25.19
C GLY A 608 -17.88 -50.79 -25.75
N PRO A 609 -18.91 -50.56 -24.92
CA PRO A 609 -20.23 -50.23 -25.42
C PRO A 609 -20.41 -48.71 -25.56
N THR A 610 -21.14 -48.34 -26.61
CA THR A 610 -21.64 -47.01 -26.98
C THR A 610 -22.58 -46.37 -25.93
N PRO A 611 -22.72 -45.04 -25.92
CA PRO A 611 -23.54 -44.32 -24.95
C PRO A 611 -25.03 -44.39 -25.31
N SER A 612 -25.81 -45.12 -24.51
CA SER A 612 -27.26 -44.98 -24.52
C SER A 612 -27.82 -45.12 -23.11
N GLU A 613 -28.61 -44.11 -22.73
CA GLU A 613 -29.53 -44.07 -21.60
C GLU A 613 -28.90 -44.07 -20.19
N VAL A 614 -28.49 -42.87 -19.77
CA VAL A 614 -28.42 -42.52 -18.34
C VAL A 614 -29.85 -42.53 -17.79
N THR A 615 -30.30 -43.68 -17.32
CA THR A 615 -31.42 -43.77 -16.40
C THR A 615 -31.01 -43.05 -15.11
N ARG A 616 -31.79 -42.04 -14.70
CA ARG A 616 -31.64 -41.37 -13.41
C ARG A 616 -31.56 -42.42 -12.30
N PRO A 617 -30.50 -42.48 -11.49
CA PRO A 617 -30.51 -43.35 -10.32
C PRO A 617 -31.51 -42.77 -9.31
N THR A 618 -32.65 -43.44 -9.17
CA THR A 618 -33.59 -43.24 -8.08
C THR A 618 -32.92 -43.64 -6.76
N ALA A 619 -32.73 -42.65 -5.88
CA ALA A 619 -32.36 -42.70 -4.46
C ALA A 619 -30.92 -43.18 -4.11
N PRO A 620 -30.05 -42.33 -3.54
CA PRO A 620 -28.77 -42.78 -3.01
C PRO A 620 -28.97 -43.46 -1.65
N ALA A 621 -28.45 -44.69 -1.52
CA ALA A 621 -28.37 -45.39 -0.26
C ALA A 621 -27.57 -44.56 0.79
N ARG A 622 -28.15 -44.47 1.99
CA ARG A 622 -27.70 -43.75 3.19
C ARG A 622 -26.36 -44.26 3.77
N GLN A 623 -25.25 -44.19 3.03
CA GLN A 623 -23.91 -44.30 3.61
C GLN A 623 -23.25 -42.92 3.59
N LEU A 624 -23.27 -42.24 4.74
CA LEU A 624 -22.46 -41.06 4.94
C LEU A 624 -20.99 -41.46 4.87
N ALA A 625 -20.26 -40.68 4.08
CA ALA A 625 -18.86 -40.91 3.78
C ALA A 625 -17.98 -40.26 4.86
N ARG A 626 -16.76 -40.78 5.04
CA ARG A 626 -15.82 -40.33 6.08
C ARG A 626 -15.38 -38.89 5.76
N ALA A 627 -15.30 -38.03 6.78
CA ALA A 627 -14.89 -36.65 6.58
C ALA A 627 -13.43 -36.57 6.11
N HIS A 628 -13.16 -35.68 5.16
CA HIS A 628 -11.86 -35.49 4.53
C HIS A 628 -11.29 -34.09 4.77
N ARG A 629 -12.10 -33.04 4.62
CA ARG A 629 -11.80 -31.65 5.01
C ARG A 629 -13.00 -31.07 5.74
N PHE A 630 -12.79 -30.04 6.55
CA PHE A 630 -13.90 -29.41 7.27
C PHE A 630 -13.58 -27.97 7.67
N ASP A 631 -14.64 -27.21 7.92
CA ASP A 631 -14.59 -25.91 8.58
C ASP A 631 -15.86 -25.66 9.38
N VAL A 632 -15.78 -24.76 10.37
CA VAL A 632 -16.91 -24.38 11.22
C VAL A 632 -17.17 -22.89 11.06
N ALA A 633 -18.33 -22.57 10.50
CA ALA A 633 -18.82 -21.21 10.29
C ALA A 633 -19.55 -20.68 11.52
N PRO A 634 -19.68 -19.33 11.67
CA PRO A 634 -20.44 -18.72 12.75
C PRO A 634 -21.86 -19.27 12.88
N GLY A 635 -22.35 -19.31 14.12
CA GLY A 635 -23.67 -19.87 14.46
C GLY A 635 -23.70 -21.40 14.49
N GLY A 636 -22.54 -22.05 14.64
CA GLY A 636 -22.43 -23.51 14.77
C GLY A 636 -22.74 -24.26 13.48
N ARG A 637 -22.39 -23.72 12.30
CA ARG A 637 -22.57 -24.45 11.02
C ARG A 637 -21.30 -25.19 10.66
N LEU A 638 -21.37 -26.52 10.59
CA LEU A 638 -20.28 -27.40 10.18
C LEU A 638 -20.39 -27.70 8.69
N PHE A 639 -19.30 -27.49 7.95
CA PHE A 639 -19.15 -27.96 6.58
C PHE A 639 -18.03 -28.98 6.50
N PHE A 640 -18.22 -30.07 5.77
CA PHE A 640 -17.17 -31.05 5.54
C PHE A 640 -17.25 -31.68 4.15
N SER A 641 -16.08 -31.96 3.58
CA SER A 641 -15.98 -32.79 2.37
C SER A 641 -15.79 -34.25 2.72
N ASP A 642 -16.17 -35.14 1.81
CA ASP A 642 -15.91 -36.57 1.94
C ASP A 642 -14.88 -37.11 0.93
N GLN A 643 -14.61 -38.43 0.94
CA GLN A 643 -13.62 -39.02 0.02
C GLN A 643 -13.99 -38.94 -1.47
N HIS A 644 -15.25 -38.62 -1.79
CA HIS A 644 -15.73 -38.40 -3.17
C HIS A 644 -15.79 -36.91 -3.53
N GLN A 645 -15.20 -36.05 -2.69
CA GLN A 645 -15.19 -34.59 -2.84
C GLN A 645 -16.60 -33.96 -2.82
N ARG A 646 -17.59 -34.66 -2.24
CA ARG A 646 -18.91 -34.09 -1.98
C ARG A 646 -18.85 -33.23 -0.74
N ILE A 647 -19.64 -32.15 -0.68
CA ILE A 647 -19.69 -31.25 0.46
C ILE A 647 -21.01 -31.45 1.20
N TRP A 648 -20.91 -31.60 2.52
CA TRP A 648 -22.01 -31.77 3.43
C TRP A 648 -22.08 -30.59 4.39
N ALA A 649 -23.29 -30.15 4.72
CA ALA A 649 -23.58 -29.12 5.69
C ALA A 649 -24.34 -29.72 6.88
N ALA A 650 -23.99 -29.32 8.09
CA ALA A 650 -24.69 -29.73 9.30
C ALA A 650 -24.73 -28.58 10.30
N LYS A 651 -25.75 -28.59 11.19
CA LYS A 651 -25.84 -27.65 12.30
C LYS A 651 -25.31 -28.30 13.57
N LEU A 652 -24.57 -27.56 14.37
CA LEU A 652 -24.09 -27.94 15.69
C LEU A 652 -25.04 -27.42 16.76
N THR A 653 -25.03 -28.07 17.93
CA THR A 653 -25.65 -27.55 19.16
C THR A 653 -24.92 -26.28 19.62
N GLU A 654 -25.55 -25.48 20.50
CA GLU A 654 -24.97 -24.22 20.99
C GLU A 654 -23.61 -24.41 21.68
N ASP A 655 -23.39 -25.55 22.34
CA ASP A 655 -22.11 -25.93 22.95
C ASP A 655 -21.07 -26.47 21.95
N GLY A 656 -21.41 -26.55 20.65
CA GLY A 656 -20.56 -27.10 19.59
C GLY A 656 -20.28 -28.60 19.69
N GLY A 657 -20.84 -29.27 20.70
CA GLY A 657 -20.45 -30.62 21.10
C GLY A 657 -21.19 -31.76 20.39
N ALA A 658 -22.26 -31.46 19.64
CA ALA A 658 -23.06 -32.44 18.91
C ALA A 658 -23.71 -31.84 17.66
N LEU A 659 -24.21 -32.71 16.77
CA LEU A 659 -25.03 -32.28 15.63
C LEU A 659 -26.50 -32.03 16.07
N ALA A 660 -27.06 -30.91 15.63
CA ALA A 660 -28.46 -30.54 15.77
C ALA A 660 -29.27 -30.93 14.52
N GLY A 661 -29.13 -32.18 14.06
CA GLY A 661 -29.83 -32.72 12.88
C GLY A 661 -28.95 -33.63 12.03
N GLU A 662 -29.53 -34.21 10.97
CA GLU A 662 -28.76 -34.99 9.99
C GLU A 662 -27.97 -34.07 9.05
N PRO A 663 -26.72 -34.42 8.69
CA PRO A 663 -25.99 -33.71 7.64
C PRO A 663 -26.73 -33.74 6.30
N GLN A 664 -26.80 -32.60 5.62
CA GLN A 664 -27.41 -32.45 4.30
C GLN A 664 -26.33 -32.33 3.23
N LEU A 665 -26.56 -32.93 2.08
CA LEU A 665 -25.66 -32.80 0.93
C LEU A 665 -25.82 -31.39 0.35
N ALA A 666 -24.75 -30.59 0.40
CA ALA A 666 -24.72 -29.23 -0.15
C ALA A 666 -24.13 -29.20 -1.57
N PHE A 667 -23.20 -30.12 -1.89
CA PHE A 667 -22.63 -30.24 -3.23
C PHE A 667 -22.36 -31.71 -3.56
N SER A 668 -22.90 -32.19 -4.67
CA SER A 668 -22.89 -33.59 -5.07
C SER A 668 -21.64 -34.01 -5.86
N ASN A 669 -20.88 -33.04 -6.38
CA ASN A 669 -19.70 -33.26 -7.23
C ASN A 669 -19.94 -34.23 -8.40
N THR A 670 -21.04 -34.07 -9.13
CA THR A 670 -21.46 -35.01 -10.18
C THR A 670 -20.84 -34.73 -11.56
N SER A 671 -20.37 -33.51 -11.82
CA SER A 671 -19.76 -33.15 -13.09
C SER A 671 -18.37 -33.78 -13.23
N ALA A 672 -18.07 -34.34 -14.40
CA ALA A 672 -16.72 -34.77 -14.76
C ALA A 672 -15.85 -33.59 -15.24
N SER A 673 -16.46 -32.45 -15.54
CA SER A 673 -15.76 -31.27 -16.06
C SER A 673 -15.17 -30.47 -14.90
N LEU A 674 -13.84 -30.48 -14.78
CA LEU A 674 -13.15 -29.75 -13.71
C LEU A 674 -13.12 -28.23 -13.93
N LEU A 675 -13.23 -27.83 -15.20
CA LEU A 675 -13.40 -26.48 -15.72
C LEU A 675 -14.08 -26.66 -17.08
N PRO A 676 -15.36 -26.27 -17.26
CA PRO A 676 -16.06 -26.37 -18.53
C PRO A 676 -15.35 -25.52 -19.59
N TRP A 677 -15.03 -26.16 -20.72
CA TRP A 677 -14.19 -25.60 -21.79
C TRP A 677 -14.98 -25.33 -23.08
N GLU A 678 -16.31 -25.44 -23.04
CA GLU A 678 -17.13 -25.21 -24.23
C GLU A 678 -17.36 -23.72 -24.47
N ASP A 679 -17.66 -23.36 -25.72
CA ASP A 679 -17.95 -21.99 -26.11
C ASP A 679 -19.07 -21.40 -25.23
N ARG A 680 -18.79 -20.24 -24.61
CA ARG A 680 -19.70 -19.45 -23.75
C ARG A 680 -19.90 -19.97 -22.32
N GLU A 681 -19.15 -20.97 -21.89
CA GLU A 681 -19.13 -21.39 -20.49
C GLU A 681 -18.21 -20.45 -19.68
N THR A 682 -18.80 -19.63 -18.81
CA THR A 682 -18.09 -18.66 -17.98
C THR A 682 -18.67 -18.60 -16.59
N PHE A 683 -17.89 -18.13 -15.63
CA PHE A 683 -18.39 -17.88 -14.28
C PHE A 683 -19.59 -16.91 -14.25
N PRO A 684 -20.47 -17.02 -13.22
CA PRO A 684 -20.53 -18.12 -12.26
C PRO A 684 -21.01 -19.42 -12.91
N PHE A 685 -20.52 -20.56 -12.40
CA PHE A 685 -20.98 -21.89 -12.81
C PHE A 685 -22.00 -22.43 -11.82
N ASP A 686 -23.02 -23.11 -12.31
CA ASP A 686 -23.94 -23.87 -11.47
C ASP A 686 -23.26 -25.16 -10.97
N PHE A 687 -23.74 -25.72 -9.85
CA PHE A 687 -23.12 -26.89 -9.21
C PHE A 687 -23.07 -28.16 -10.08
N ASP A 688 -23.92 -28.28 -11.10
CA ASP A 688 -23.92 -29.42 -12.02
C ASP A 688 -23.00 -29.24 -13.24
N GLN A 689 -22.49 -28.03 -13.47
CA GLN A 689 -21.56 -27.73 -14.56
C GLN A 689 -20.11 -28.05 -14.16
N LEU A 690 -19.76 -27.87 -12.89
CA LEU A 690 -18.37 -27.86 -12.43
C LEU A 690 -18.08 -28.93 -11.38
N GLY A 691 -17.06 -29.75 -11.63
CA GLY A 691 -16.52 -30.75 -10.71
C GLY A 691 -15.26 -30.27 -9.98
N LEU A 692 -14.99 -30.85 -8.81
CA LEU A 692 -13.78 -30.65 -8.01
C LEU A 692 -12.91 -31.90 -8.05
N ALA A 693 -11.62 -31.73 -8.36
CA ALA A 693 -10.70 -32.86 -8.53
C ALA A 693 -10.28 -33.47 -7.18
N ALA A 694 -9.62 -32.66 -6.33
CA ALA A 694 -9.19 -33.07 -5.00
C ALA A 694 -9.23 -31.88 -4.04
N ILE A 695 -10.22 -31.84 -3.15
CA ILE A 695 -10.36 -30.76 -2.17
C ILE A 695 -9.21 -30.84 -1.17
N THR A 696 -8.33 -29.83 -1.22
CA THR A 696 -7.18 -29.69 -0.33
C THR A 696 -7.51 -28.89 0.92
N ASP A 697 -8.46 -27.96 0.84
CA ASP A 697 -9.01 -27.25 1.99
C ASP A 697 -10.35 -26.58 1.65
N LEU A 698 -11.14 -26.27 2.69
CA LEU A 698 -12.33 -25.42 2.60
C LEU A 698 -12.38 -24.48 3.81
N ARG A 699 -12.78 -23.23 3.59
CA ARG A 699 -12.87 -22.18 4.60
C ARG A 699 -14.12 -21.35 4.41
N TRP A 700 -14.82 -21.04 5.49
CA TRP A 700 -15.92 -20.09 5.47
C TRP A 700 -15.41 -18.67 5.30
N VAL A 701 -16.09 -17.88 4.46
CA VAL A 701 -15.84 -16.45 4.29
C VAL A 701 -17.02 -15.70 4.89
N GLU A 702 -16.85 -15.20 6.12
CA GLU A 702 -17.92 -14.57 6.90
C GLU A 702 -18.58 -13.41 6.18
N ARG A 703 -17.75 -12.61 5.51
CA ARG A 703 -18.15 -11.43 4.76
C ARG A 703 -19.26 -11.69 3.73
N TYR A 704 -19.19 -12.85 3.07
CA TYR A 704 -20.06 -13.20 1.94
C TYR A 704 -20.99 -14.37 2.20
N GLY A 705 -20.80 -15.07 3.32
CA GLY A 705 -21.68 -16.16 3.69
C GLY A 705 -21.55 -17.39 2.80
N GLY A 706 -20.34 -17.72 2.34
CA GLY A 706 -20.08 -18.88 1.49
C GLY A 706 -18.75 -19.58 1.80
N LEU A 707 -18.45 -20.64 1.04
CA LEU A 707 -17.23 -21.45 1.22
C LEU A 707 -16.19 -21.10 0.16
N LEU A 708 -15.00 -20.69 0.57
CA LEU A 708 -13.83 -20.70 -0.28
C LEU A 708 -13.22 -22.11 -0.27
N ILE A 709 -12.96 -22.67 -1.43
CA ILE A 709 -12.50 -24.06 -1.60
C ILE A 709 -11.23 -24.06 -2.44
N ALA A 710 -10.21 -24.77 -1.96
CA ALA A 710 -9.02 -25.08 -2.75
C ALA A 710 -9.10 -26.50 -3.26
N ASP A 711 -9.04 -26.68 -4.57
CA ASP A 711 -8.98 -27.99 -5.21
C ASP A 711 -7.72 -28.15 -6.08
N GLU A 712 -7.01 -29.26 -5.89
CA GLU A 712 -5.75 -29.57 -6.59
C GLU A 712 -6.03 -30.47 -7.80
N HIS A 713 -5.67 -30.02 -9.00
CA HIS A 713 -5.83 -30.78 -10.23
C HIS A 713 -4.69 -31.79 -10.42
N PRO A 714 -4.97 -33.04 -10.85
CA PRO A 714 -3.94 -34.03 -11.18
C PRO A 714 -3.17 -33.63 -12.45
N LEU A 715 -1.86 -33.94 -12.52
CA LEU A 715 -1.12 -33.89 -13.79
C LEU A 715 -1.63 -35.02 -14.69
N ALA A 716 -1.95 -34.72 -15.94
CA ALA A 716 -2.42 -35.73 -16.90
C ALA A 716 -1.36 -36.84 -17.09
N PRO A 717 -1.66 -38.11 -16.76
CA PRO A 717 -0.73 -39.20 -16.97
C PRO A 717 -0.95 -39.77 -18.37
N LYS A 718 -0.27 -39.26 -19.40
CA LYS A 718 0.04 -39.98 -20.65
C LYS A 718 0.95 -39.15 -21.58
N LYS A 719 2.17 -39.65 -21.81
CA LYS A 719 3.26 -39.09 -22.62
C LYS A 719 3.87 -37.78 -22.07
N ALA A 720 4.49 -37.86 -20.90
CA ALA A 720 5.48 -36.86 -20.52
C ALA A 720 6.59 -36.87 -21.60
N ASP A 721 6.65 -35.83 -22.42
CA ASP A 721 7.85 -35.55 -23.21
C ASP A 721 9.02 -35.45 -22.21
N PRO A 722 10.08 -36.25 -22.31
CA PRO A 722 11.21 -36.17 -21.39
C PRO A 722 11.92 -34.80 -21.42
N ARG A 723 11.65 -33.95 -22.42
CA ARG A 723 12.07 -32.55 -22.47
C ARG A 723 11.15 -31.59 -21.70
N ILE A 724 10.00 -32.06 -21.22
CA ILE A 724 9.04 -31.40 -20.32
C ILE A 724 9.11 -32.09 -18.95
N HIS A 725 10.32 -32.38 -18.48
CA HIS A 725 10.57 -32.63 -17.05
C HIS A 725 10.76 -31.28 -16.32
N ARG A 726 9.71 -30.46 -16.31
CA ARG A 726 9.50 -29.42 -15.30
C ARG A 726 8.04 -29.55 -14.89
N GLU A 727 7.84 -30.22 -13.77
CA GLU A 727 6.54 -30.42 -13.14
C GLU A 727 5.85 -29.06 -13.04
N LEU A 728 4.73 -28.88 -13.76
CA LEU A 728 3.86 -27.74 -13.51
C LEU A 728 3.46 -27.80 -12.03
N SER A 729 3.83 -26.79 -11.26
CA SER A 729 3.58 -26.75 -9.82
C SER A 729 2.31 -25.95 -9.48
N GLU A 730 1.86 -25.16 -10.45
CA GLU A 730 0.63 -24.40 -10.64
C GLU A 730 -0.60 -25.30 -10.84
N ARG A 731 -1.23 -25.76 -9.75
CA ARG A 731 -2.25 -26.83 -9.82
C ARG A 731 -3.45 -26.65 -8.90
N VAL A 732 -3.50 -25.56 -8.12
CA VAL A 732 -4.58 -25.32 -7.16
C VAL A 732 -5.51 -24.20 -7.63
N HIS A 733 -6.79 -24.49 -7.75
CA HIS A 733 -7.80 -23.47 -8.04
C HIS A 733 -8.53 -23.05 -6.76
N LEU A 734 -8.88 -21.76 -6.66
CA LEU A 734 -9.67 -21.22 -5.55
C LEU A 734 -11.06 -20.79 -5.98
N ARG A 735 -12.07 -21.47 -5.44
CA ARG A 735 -13.46 -21.32 -5.85
C ARG A 735 -14.32 -20.90 -4.67
N PHE A 736 -15.09 -19.84 -4.84
CA PHE A 736 -16.07 -19.39 -3.86
C PHE A 736 -17.44 -19.99 -4.19
N PHE A 737 -17.99 -20.75 -3.25
CA PHE A 737 -19.28 -21.42 -3.37
C PHE A 737 -20.34 -20.59 -2.65
N ASP A 738 -21.29 -20.08 -3.42
CA ASP A 738 -22.59 -19.62 -2.93
C ASP A 738 -23.50 -20.83 -2.79
N LEU A 739 -23.70 -21.25 -1.54
CA LEU A 739 -24.51 -22.42 -1.22
C LEU A 739 -26.02 -22.14 -1.32
N GLU A 740 -26.45 -20.88 -1.33
CA GLU A 740 -27.86 -20.51 -1.42
C GLU A 740 -28.30 -20.45 -2.89
N ALA A 741 -27.50 -19.82 -3.74
CA ALA A 741 -27.76 -19.75 -5.17
C ALA A 741 -27.31 -21.01 -5.94
N GLU A 742 -26.58 -21.93 -5.29
CA GLU A 742 -25.92 -23.09 -5.91
C GLU A 742 -24.97 -22.68 -7.06
N GLN A 743 -24.24 -21.58 -6.85
CA GLN A 743 -23.33 -20.98 -7.82
C GLN A 743 -21.89 -20.96 -7.33
N ILE A 744 -20.96 -21.09 -8.27
CA ILE A 744 -19.53 -21.12 -8.03
C ILE A 744 -18.91 -19.92 -8.73
N TYR A 745 -18.14 -19.13 -7.98
CA TYR A 745 -17.42 -17.95 -8.45
C TYR A 745 -15.90 -18.20 -8.34
N PRO A 746 -15.08 -17.56 -9.19
CA PRO A 746 -13.64 -17.62 -9.07
C PRO A 746 -13.18 -16.65 -7.98
N TRP A 747 -12.14 -17.03 -7.23
CA TRP A 747 -11.47 -16.13 -6.30
C TRP A 747 -10.23 -15.52 -6.96
N VAL A 748 -10.31 -14.24 -7.33
CA VAL A 748 -9.39 -13.63 -8.30
C VAL A 748 -8.52 -12.54 -7.67
N LYS A 749 -7.25 -12.46 -8.06
CA LYS A 749 -6.40 -11.31 -7.69
C LYS A 749 -6.93 -9.99 -8.26
N PRO A 750 -6.83 -8.85 -7.57
CA PRO A 750 -7.22 -7.54 -8.07
C PRO A 750 -6.14 -6.80 -8.90
N ILE A 751 -5.37 -7.49 -9.75
CA ILE A 751 -4.20 -6.94 -10.49
C ILE A 751 -4.34 -7.14 -12.02
N PRO A 752 -3.53 -6.50 -12.90
CA PRO A 752 -3.84 -6.30 -14.33
C PRO A 752 -3.83 -7.50 -15.26
N HIS A 753 -3.67 -8.70 -14.72
CA HIS A 753 -3.78 -9.95 -15.45
C HIS A 753 -5.05 -10.66 -14.99
N GLY A 754 -6.16 -10.53 -15.69
CA GLY A 754 -7.29 -11.46 -15.55
C GLY A 754 -6.96 -12.91 -16.01
N GLU A 755 -5.70 -13.22 -16.33
CA GLU A 755 -5.15 -14.58 -16.27
C GLU A 755 -5.24 -15.20 -14.86
N ALA A 756 -5.62 -14.40 -13.87
CA ALA A 756 -5.58 -14.65 -12.43
C ALA A 756 -6.45 -15.81 -11.91
N TYR A 757 -7.00 -16.67 -12.76
CA TYR A 757 -7.68 -17.87 -12.28
C TYR A 757 -7.19 -19.17 -12.93
N ALA A 758 -7.04 -19.18 -14.25
CA ALA A 758 -6.61 -20.34 -15.02
C ALA A 758 -5.91 -19.93 -16.31
N LEU A 759 -4.89 -20.69 -16.73
CA LEU A 759 -4.13 -20.49 -17.95
C LEU A 759 -4.06 -21.79 -18.75
N TRP A 760 -4.27 -21.72 -20.07
CA TRP A 760 -4.05 -22.85 -20.97
C TRP A 760 -2.57 -22.99 -21.31
N ASN A 761 -1.97 -24.12 -20.95
CA ASN A 761 -0.61 -24.46 -21.36
C ASN A 761 -0.66 -25.38 -22.59
N ALA A 762 -0.48 -24.81 -23.77
CA ALA A 762 -0.51 -25.55 -25.04
C ALA A 762 0.54 -26.68 -25.09
N ARG A 763 1.70 -26.50 -24.45
CA ARG A 763 2.78 -27.51 -24.46
C ARG A 763 2.45 -28.71 -23.58
N ALA A 764 1.76 -28.50 -22.47
CA ALA A 764 1.32 -29.55 -21.55
C ALA A 764 -0.10 -30.08 -21.89
N ASN A 765 -0.81 -29.41 -22.79
CA ASN A 765 -2.22 -29.66 -23.11
C ASN A 765 -3.08 -29.75 -21.83
N ALA A 766 -2.88 -28.80 -20.92
CA ALA A 766 -3.50 -28.77 -19.61
C ALA A 766 -3.71 -27.33 -19.14
N VAL A 767 -4.68 -27.15 -18.24
CA VAL A 767 -4.84 -25.90 -17.52
C VAL A 767 -4.09 -25.88 -16.21
N VAL A 768 -3.51 -24.72 -15.95
CA VAL A 768 -2.71 -24.41 -14.78
C VAL A 768 -3.30 -23.22 -14.04
N SER A 769 -3.09 -23.15 -12.74
CA SER A 769 -3.53 -22.06 -11.87
C SER A 769 -2.33 -21.27 -11.36
N TYR A 770 -2.44 -19.97 -11.10
CA TYR A 770 -1.30 -19.24 -10.51
C TYR A 770 -0.89 -19.73 -9.10
N PHE A 771 -1.76 -20.47 -8.40
CA PHE A 771 -1.44 -21.02 -7.09
C PHE A 771 -0.66 -22.31 -7.20
N HIS A 772 0.44 -22.35 -6.46
CA HIS A 772 1.21 -23.56 -6.23
C HIS A 772 0.69 -24.30 -5.01
N ARG A 773 1.01 -25.60 -4.93
CA ARG A 773 0.68 -26.44 -3.77
C ARG A 773 1.09 -25.75 -2.47
N GLY A 774 0.15 -25.64 -1.55
CA GLY A 774 0.33 -24.82 -0.36
C GLY A 774 -0.83 -24.93 0.61
N SER A 775 -0.86 -24.00 1.57
CA SER A 775 -1.95 -23.84 2.53
C SER A 775 -2.39 -22.38 2.53
N TYR A 776 -3.67 -22.16 2.85
CA TYR A 776 -4.22 -20.81 2.93
C TYR A 776 -5.07 -20.58 4.16
N VAL A 777 -5.25 -19.31 4.45
CA VAL A 777 -6.23 -18.80 5.42
C VAL A 777 -6.85 -17.51 4.87
N VAL A 778 -8.07 -17.20 5.31
CA VAL A 778 -8.76 -15.95 4.99
C VAL A 778 -8.85 -15.12 6.27
N ALA A 779 -8.37 -13.87 6.21
CA ALA A 779 -8.60 -12.90 7.27
C ALA A 779 -10.06 -12.42 7.21
N GLN A 780 -10.89 -12.85 8.15
CA GLN A 780 -12.35 -12.74 8.07
C GLN A 780 -12.86 -11.30 7.95
N LYS A 781 -12.20 -10.33 8.61
CA LYS A 781 -12.61 -8.92 8.63
C LYS A 781 -12.53 -8.27 7.25
N ASN A 782 -11.47 -8.54 6.50
CA ASN A 782 -11.19 -7.89 5.21
C ASN A 782 -11.27 -8.84 4.00
N ALA A 783 -11.55 -10.12 4.25
CA ALA A 783 -11.57 -11.21 3.28
C ALA A 783 -10.28 -11.36 2.47
N SER A 784 -9.13 -10.85 2.92
CA SER A 784 -7.86 -11.08 2.23
C SER A 784 -7.41 -12.53 2.42
N LEU A 785 -6.88 -13.11 1.35
CA LEU A 785 -6.30 -14.45 1.34
C LEU A 785 -4.82 -14.38 1.69
N ILE A 786 -4.36 -15.26 2.57
CA ILE A 786 -2.93 -15.42 2.88
C ILE A 786 -2.53 -16.84 2.49
N TRP A 787 -1.51 -16.97 1.63
CA TRP A 787 -1.09 -18.23 1.01
C TRP A 787 0.38 -18.51 1.28
N VAL A 788 0.68 -19.70 1.81
CA VAL A 788 2.05 -20.21 1.92
C VAL A 788 2.25 -21.39 0.98
N GLU A 789 3.29 -21.33 0.17
CA GLU A 789 3.65 -22.43 -0.74
C GLU A 789 4.46 -23.50 0.00
N ARG A 790 4.22 -24.77 -0.32
CA ARG A 790 4.89 -25.90 0.33
C ARG A 790 6.30 -26.12 -0.21
N ASP A 791 6.51 -25.94 -1.52
CA ASP A 791 7.77 -26.35 -2.16
C ASP A 791 8.79 -25.20 -2.26
N ARG A 792 8.45 -24.00 -1.77
CA ARG A 792 9.30 -22.79 -1.78
C ARG A 792 9.08 -21.95 -0.53
N SER A 793 10.05 -21.13 -0.17
CA SER A 793 9.90 -20.09 0.85
C SER A 793 9.10 -18.90 0.29
N ARG A 794 7.83 -19.13 -0.03
CA ARG A 794 6.95 -18.11 -0.59
C ARG A 794 5.67 -17.99 0.22
N LEU A 795 5.43 -16.79 0.73
CA LEU A 795 4.23 -16.39 1.47
C LEU A 795 3.73 -15.07 0.89
N PHE A 796 2.48 -15.01 0.48
CA PHE A 796 1.89 -13.80 -0.06
C PHE A 796 0.48 -13.59 0.45
N ARG A 797 0.04 -12.35 0.41
CA ARG A 797 -1.29 -11.90 0.74
C ARG A 797 -1.94 -11.33 -0.50
N LEU A 798 -3.16 -11.77 -0.79
CA LEU A 798 -4.01 -11.22 -1.84
C LEU A 798 -5.21 -10.54 -1.20
N SER A 799 -5.65 -9.43 -1.78
CA SER A 799 -6.87 -8.76 -1.37
C SER A 799 -8.11 -9.65 -1.58
N ASP A 800 -9.27 -9.10 -1.20
CA ASP A 800 -10.57 -9.74 -1.36
C ASP A 800 -10.82 -10.17 -2.81
N GLY A 801 -11.00 -11.48 -3.03
CA GLY A 801 -11.05 -12.06 -4.37
C GLY A 801 -12.35 -11.82 -5.12
N LEU A 802 -13.47 -11.65 -4.41
CA LEU A 802 -14.74 -11.24 -5.05
C LEU A 802 -14.72 -9.74 -5.35
N LEU A 803 -14.03 -8.94 -4.54
CA LEU A 803 -13.78 -7.55 -4.90
C LEU A 803 -12.90 -7.45 -6.15
N GLY A 804 -11.85 -8.27 -6.22
CA GLY A 804 -11.06 -8.46 -7.44
C GLY A 804 -11.99 -8.70 -8.63
N LEU A 805 -12.83 -9.74 -8.54
CA LEU A 805 -13.79 -10.11 -9.58
C LEU A 805 -14.66 -8.92 -10.06
N ILE A 806 -15.27 -8.14 -9.16
CA ILE A 806 -16.17 -7.05 -9.59
C ILE A 806 -15.44 -5.85 -10.21
N LYS A 807 -14.13 -5.71 -10.00
CA LYS A 807 -13.31 -4.65 -10.60
C LYS A 807 -12.98 -4.92 -12.07
N PHE A 808 -13.10 -6.18 -12.50
CA PHE A 808 -12.86 -6.58 -13.89
C PHE A 808 -14.11 -6.44 -14.78
N GLY A 809 -13.87 -6.37 -16.08
CA GLY A 809 -14.90 -6.44 -17.11
C GLY A 809 -14.30 -7.00 -18.39
N ASN A 810 -14.31 -8.32 -18.53
CA ASN A 810 -13.62 -9.03 -19.60
C ASN A 810 -14.56 -9.54 -20.72
N ARG A 811 -13.96 -9.69 -21.92
CA ARG A 811 -14.56 -10.24 -23.13
C ARG A 811 -14.38 -11.77 -23.18
N ASN A 812 -15.49 -12.50 -23.26
CA ASN A 812 -15.51 -13.84 -23.88
C ASN A 812 -16.40 -13.77 -25.14
N GLY A 813 -15.84 -14.01 -26.32
CA GLY A 813 -16.58 -13.98 -27.58
C GLY A 813 -15.90 -14.75 -28.72
N LEU A 814 -16.71 -15.33 -29.60
CA LEU A 814 -16.39 -16.30 -30.69
C LEU A 814 -15.23 -15.95 -31.64
N TRP A 815 -14.68 -14.74 -31.60
CA TRP A 815 -13.77 -14.20 -32.62
C TRP A 815 -12.40 -13.79 -32.06
N ALA A 816 -12.18 -13.87 -30.75
CA ALA A 816 -10.87 -13.62 -30.17
C ALA A 816 -10.00 -14.88 -30.41
N LYS A 817 -9.00 -14.77 -31.29
CA LYS A 817 -7.98 -15.80 -31.53
C LYS A 817 -6.87 -15.81 -30.46
N VAL A 818 -7.13 -15.19 -29.31
CA VAL A 818 -6.20 -15.21 -28.19
C VAL A 818 -6.12 -16.67 -27.71
N GLU A 819 -4.93 -17.26 -27.72
CA GLU A 819 -4.71 -18.70 -27.42
C GLU A 819 -5.12 -19.14 -26.00
N LEU A 820 -5.61 -18.21 -25.17
CA LEU A 820 -6.02 -18.41 -23.78
C LEU A 820 -7.55 -18.27 -23.67
N TYR A 821 -8.23 -19.37 -23.36
CA TYR A 821 -9.67 -19.40 -23.11
C TYR A 821 -10.01 -18.69 -21.79
N ASP A 822 -10.76 -17.58 -21.84
CA ASP A 822 -11.15 -16.82 -20.65
C ASP A 822 -12.47 -17.31 -20.04
N THR A 823 -12.38 -17.89 -18.85
CA THR A 823 -13.56 -18.33 -18.06
C THR A 823 -14.23 -17.19 -17.29
N ILE A 824 -13.61 -16.00 -17.26
CA ILE A 824 -14.18 -14.80 -16.62
C ILE A 824 -14.69 -13.87 -17.72
N ALA A 825 -16.01 -13.67 -17.77
CA ALA A 825 -16.68 -12.72 -18.65
C ALA A 825 -17.48 -11.68 -17.83
N ASN A 826 -17.94 -10.62 -18.48
CA ASN A 826 -18.73 -9.54 -17.88
C ASN A 826 -19.94 -9.98 -17.03
N VAL A 827 -20.48 -11.18 -17.26
CA VAL A 827 -21.60 -11.72 -16.47
C VAL A 827 -21.16 -12.00 -15.02
N ALA A 828 -19.95 -12.50 -14.79
CA ALA A 828 -19.45 -12.81 -13.45
C ALA A 828 -19.33 -11.57 -12.54
N PRO A 829 -18.66 -10.48 -12.94
CA PRO A 829 -18.61 -9.24 -12.19
C PRO A 829 -19.99 -8.67 -11.85
N ASP A 830 -20.92 -8.71 -12.81
CA ASP A 830 -22.28 -8.18 -12.61
C ASP A 830 -23.09 -9.05 -11.65
N ALA A 831 -23.00 -10.38 -11.77
CA ALA A 831 -23.64 -11.32 -10.84
C ALA A 831 -23.06 -11.21 -9.43
N ALA A 832 -21.74 -11.14 -9.28
CA ALA A 832 -21.09 -11.00 -7.99
C ALA A 832 -21.40 -9.65 -7.32
N LEU A 833 -21.48 -8.56 -8.09
CA LEU A 833 -21.92 -7.27 -7.59
C LEU A 833 -23.37 -7.35 -7.10
N ALA A 834 -24.27 -7.94 -7.87
CA ALA A 834 -25.68 -8.06 -7.50
C ALA A 834 -25.89 -8.92 -6.24
N ALA A 835 -25.17 -10.04 -6.13
CA ALA A 835 -25.32 -10.99 -5.03
C ALA A 835 -24.64 -10.54 -3.73
N PHE A 836 -23.38 -10.12 -3.80
CA PHE A 836 -22.54 -9.99 -2.61
C PHE A 836 -22.21 -8.55 -2.21
N ARG A 837 -22.37 -7.60 -3.15
CA ARG A 837 -21.97 -6.20 -2.98
C ARG A 837 -20.58 -6.02 -2.32
N PRO A 838 -19.48 -6.61 -2.86
CA PRO A 838 -18.12 -6.43 -2.33
C PRO A 838 -17.71 -4.95 -2.16
N ASP A 839 -18.27 -4.08 -2.99
CA ASP A 839 -18.07 -2.62 -2.98
C ASP A 839 -18.44 -1.96 -1.64
N ARG A 840 -19.31 -2.57 -0.81
CA ARG A 840 -19.68 -1.98 0.49
C ARG A 840 -18.53 -1.95 1.49
N TYR A 841 -17.47 -2.74 1.25
CA TYR A 841 -16.38 -2.96 2.20
C TYR A 841 -15.05 -2.30 1.82
N PHE A 842 -15.05 -1.33 0.90
CA PHE A 842 -13.83 -0.64 0.48
C PHE A 842 -13.06 0.02 1.65
N ASP A 843 -13.77 0.51 2.66
CA ASP A 843 -13.17 1.10 3.87
C ASP A 843 -12.48 0.07 4.76
N ASP A 844 -12.95 -1.19 4.75
CA ASP A 844 -12.48 -2.26 5.63
C ASP A 844 -11.37 -3.10 4.99
N ARG A 845 -10.77 -2.64 3.90
CA ARG A 845 -9.65 -3.32 3.24
C ARG A 845 -8.35 -3.07 3.97
N THR A 846 -7.45 -4.06 3.89
CA THR A 846 -6.09 -3.84 4.36
C THR A 846 -5.30 -3.05 3.34
N GLU A 847 -4.61 -2.03 3.86
CA GLU A 847 -3.66 -1.21 3.14
C GLU A 847 -2.31 -1.31 3.84
N SER A 848 -1.24 -1.33 3.04
CA SER A 848 0.15 -1.27 3.50
C SER A 848 0.44 0.01 4.29
N PHE A 849 -0.23 1.10 3.89
CA PHE A 849 -0.07 2.46 4.43
C PHE A 849 -1.43 3.13 4.59
N ALA A 850 -1.60 3.90 5.65
CA ALA A 850 -2.83 4.64 5.87
C ALA A 850 -2.94 5.82 4.90
N ARG A 851 -3.95 5.80 4.03
CA ARG A 851 -4.20 6.79 2.97
C ARG A 851 -5.54 7.49 3.14
N GLY A 852 -5.65 8.69 2.59
CA GLY A 852 -6.94 9.33 2.33
C GLY A 852 -7.71 8.58 1.22
N GLY A 853 -9.04 8.57 1.28
CA GLY A 853 -9.88 7.82 0.33
C GLY A 853 -10.65 6.67 1.00
N PRO A 854 -11.02 5.60 0.26
CA PRO A 854 -10.72 5.36 -1.16
C PRO A 854 -11.58 6.19 -2.10
N TYR A 855 -10.95 6.81 -3.10
CA TYR A 855 -11.62 7.42 -4.25
C TYR A 855 -11.87 6.35 -5.31
N LEU A 856 -13.02 6.44 -5.99
CA LEU A 856 -13.42 5.43 -6.97
C LEU A 856 -13.39 5.99 -8.39
N GLY A 857 -12.72 5.27 -9.29
CA GLY A 857 -12.80 5.47 -10.73
C GLY A 857 -13.68 4.42 -11.41
N VAL A 858 -14.18 4.71 -12.60
CA VAL A 858 -14.63 3.67 -13.55
C VAL A 858 -14.07 3.95 -14.93
N MET A 859 -13.59 2.92 -15.62
CA MET A 859 -13.24 2.94 -17.04
C MET A 859 -14.29 2.15 -17.81
N VAL A 860 -14.94 2.80 -18.77
CA VAL A 860 -15.78 2.14 -19.77
C VAL A 860 -15.06 2.13 -21.11
N GLY A 861 -15.18 1.03 -21.84
CA GLY A 861 -14.48 0.89 -23.12
C GLY A 861 -14.85 -0.35 -23.91
N SER A 862 -14.01 -0.63 -24.89
CA SER A 862 -14.09 -1.76 -25.81
C SER A 862 -13.04 -2.83 -25.50
N SER A 863 -12.89 -3.79 -26.42
CA SER A 863 -11.85 -4.82 -26.33
C SER A 863 -10.42 -4.27 -26.29
N LEU A 864 -10.17 -3.06 -26.81
CA LEU A 864 -8.84 -2.41 -26.79
C LEU A 864 -8.37 -2.06 -25.37
N THR A 865 -9.29 -1.91 -24.41
CA THR A 865 -8.95 -1.62 -23.01
C THR A 865 -8.82 -2.87 -22.13
N THR A 866 -9.34 -4.02 -22.57
CA THR A 866 -9.43 -5.23 -21.73
C THR A 866 -8.57 -6.40 -22.18
N LEU A 867 -8.12 -6.41 -23.44
CA LEU A 867 -7.34 -7.49 -24.01
C LEU A 867 -6.06 -6.97 -24.66
N VAL A 868 -5.05 -7.83 -24.67
CA VAL A 868 -3.92 -7.74 -25.61
C VAL A 868 -4.04 -8.85 -26.63
N ASP A 869 -3.25 -8.77 -27.68
CA ASP A 869 -3.17 -9.76 -28.76
C ASP A 869 -3.01 -11.22 -28.28
N ARG A 870 -2.24 -11.46 -27.21
CA ARG A 870 -1.93 -12.82 -26.71
C ARG A 870 -2.57 -13.21 -25.39
N ILE A 871 -3.08 -12.26 -24.63
CA ILE A 871 -3.57 -12.49 -23.26
C ILE A 871 -4.98 -11.93 -23.12
N GLY A 872 -5.90 -12.84 -22.81
CA GLY A 872 -7.35 -12.63 -22.79
C GLY A 872 -7.87 -11.69 -21.70
N ASN A 873 -6.96 -10.99 -21.03
CA ASN A 873 -7.24 -10.41 -19.74
C ASN A 873 -6.13 -9.47 -19.23
N TYR A 874 -5.15 -9.15 -20.08
CA TYR A 874 -4.16 -8.12 -19.76
C TYR A 874 -4.74 -6.76 -20.12
N SER A 875 -5.11 -5.98 -19.10
CA SER A 875 -6.01 -4.85 -19.30
C SER A 875 -5.37 -3.49 -19.04
N LEU A 876 -5.61 -2.56 -19.98
CA LEU A 876 -5.29 -1.13 -19.83
C LEU A 876 -5.90 -0.51 -18.58
N GLY A 877 -7.19 -0.77 -18.31
CA GLY A 877 -7.86 -0.19 -17.13
C GLY A 877 -7.23 -0.65 -15.82
N ARG A 878 -6.81 -1.90 -15.73
CA ARG A 878 -6.12 -2.40 -14.55
C ARG A 878 -4.69 -1.88 -14.43
N ARG A 879 -3.98 -1.76 -15.55
CA ARG A 879 -2.64 -1.21 -15.56
C ARG A 879 -2.65 0.27 -15.18
N LEU A 880 -3.62 1.03 -15.69
CA LEU A 880 -3.85 2.43 -15.35
C LEU A 880 -4.17 2.61 -13.85
N GLU A 881 -4.92 1.68 -13.26
CA GLU A 881 -5.20 1.71 -11.82
C GLU A 881 -3.91 1.71 -10.99
N LEU A 882 -2.98 0.80 -11.28
CA LEU A 882 -1.70 0.73 -10.58
C LEU A 882 -0.88 2.00 -10.76
N GLU A 883 -0.83 2.53 -11.97
CA GLU A 883 -0.08 3.76 -12.27
C GLU A 883 -0.67 4.97 -11.54
N LEU A 884 -2.00 5.12 -11.50
CA LEU A 884 -2.67 6.18 -10.75
C LEU A 884 -2.54 5.99 -9.23
N GLN A 885 -2.66 4.76 -8.75
CA GLN A 885 -2.46 4.43 -7.33
C GLN A 885 -1.05 4.80 -6.88
N ARG A 886 -0.03 4.60 -7.73
CA ARG A 886 1.35 5.00 -7.45
C ARG A 886 1.51 6.53 -7.44
N GLU A 887 1.01 7.23 -8.46
CA GLU A 887 1.10 8.69 -8.51
C GLU A 887 0.40 9.34 -7.31
N LEU A 888 -0.88 9.04 -7.10
CA LEU A 888 -1.70 9.59 -6.01
C LEU A 888 -1.22 9.12 -4.64
N GLY A 889 -0.69 7.90 -4.56
CA GLY A 889 -0.16 7.30 -3.36
C GLY A 889 1.08 7.99 -2.84
N TYR A 890 2.10 8.09 -3.70
CA TYR A 890 3.37 8.69 -3.33
C TYR A 890 3.27 10.21 -3.17
N ARG A 891 2.45 10.88 -3.97
CA ARG A 891 2.47 12.35 -4.08
C ARG A 891 1.35 13.04 -3.32
N ASP A 892 0.21 12.38 -3.09
CA ASP A 892 -0.93 12.95 -2.37
C ASP A 892 -1.31 12.15 -1.12
N ASN A 893 -0.68 10.99 -0.87
CA ASN A 893 -1.08 10.01 0.15
C ASN A 893 -2.56 9.60 0.03
N LEU A 894 -3.03 9.43 -1.21
CA LEU A 894 -4.41 9.06 -1.52
C LEU A 894 -4.48 7.63 -2.08
N ARG A 895 -5.63 6.99 -1.84
CA ARG A 895 -5.99 5.70 -2.42
C ARG A 895 -7.02 5.87 -3.53
N PHE A 896 -6.78 5.21 -4.65
CA PHE A 896 -7.63 5.23 -5.84
C PHE A 896 -7.89 3.80 -6.35
N ASP A 897 -9.16 3.39 -6.35
CA ASP A 897 -9.59 2.11 -6.93
C ASP A 897 -10.39 2.36 -8.21
N LEU A 898 -10.00 1.73 -9.32
CA LEU A 898 -10.64 1.87 -10.62
C LEU A 898 -11.50 0.64 -10.93
N PHE A 899 -12.73 0.81 -11.37
CA PHE A 899 -13.56 -0.24 -11.96
C PHE A 899 -13.37 -0.29 -13.47
N GLN A 900 -13.62 -1.43 -14.09
CA GLN A 900 -13.65 -1.51 -15.55
C GLN A 900 -14.85 -2.28 -16.06
N ARG A 901 -15.51 -1.74 -17.08
CA ARG A 901 -16.57 -2.41 -17.83
C ARG A 901 -16.30 -2.25 -19.30
N THR A 902 -16.39 -3.35 -20.04
CA THR A 902 -16.14 -3.32 -21.48
C THR A 902 -17.20 -4.07 -22.26
N ALA A 903 -17.30 -3.81 -23.55
CA ALA A 903 -18.06 -4.63 -24.48
C ALA A 903 -17.31 -4.80 -25.81
N PRO A 904 -17.54 -5.91 -26.54
CA PRO A 904 -16.97 -6.09 -27.87
C PRO A 904 -17.37 -4.94 -28.80
N SER A 905 -16.38 -4.25 -29.37
CA SER A 905 -16.60 -3.09 -30.26
C SER A 905 -17.66 -2.14 -29.68
N ALA A 906 -17.50 -1.76 -28.41
CA ALA A 906 -18.44 -0.91 -27.70
C ALA A 906 -18.69 0.39 -28.49
N SER A 907 -19.96 0.77 -28.64
CA SER A 907 -20.34 2.08 -29.18
C SER A 907 -20.45 3.10 -28.06
N LEU A 908 -20.44 4.39 -28.38
CA LEU A 908 -20.67 5.46 -27.40
C LEU A 908 -21.92 5.21 -26.54
N LYS A 909 -23.02 4.77 -27.16
CA LYS A 909 -24.27 4.41 -26.45
C LYS A 909 -24.08 3.25 -25.48
N SER A 910 -23.29 2.24 -25.86
CA SER A 910 -22.98 1.09 -25.02
C SER A 910 -22.17 1.50 -23.80
N GLU A 911 -21.13 2.32 -23.98
CA GLU A 911 -20.27 2.77 -22.90
C GLU A 911 -21.01 3.66 -21.89
N VAL A 912 -21.79 4.64 -22.37
CA VAL A 912 -22.67 5.45 -21.50
C VAL A 912 -23.70 4.57 -20.76
N GLY A 913 -24.18 3.50 -21.40
CA GLY A 913 -25.05 2.51 -20.77
C GLY A 913 -24.38 1.72 -19.63
N MET A 914 -23.08 1.40 -19.74
CA MET A 914 -22.33 0.75 -18.66
C MET A 914 -22.20 1.65 -17.43
N VAL A 915 -21.90 2.94 -17.65
CA VAL A 915 -21.86 3.93 -16.55
C VAL A 915 -23.23 4.02 -15.89
N ASP A 916 -24.31 4.10 -16.67
CA ASP A 916 -25.68 4.17 -16.12
C ASP A 916 -26.01 2.95 -15.27
N LYS A 917 -25.66 1.74 -15.73
CA LYS A 917 -25.90 0.50 -15.00
C LYS A 917 -25.23 0.52 -13.62
N LEU A 918 -23.95 0.92 -13.55
CA LEU A 918 -23.20 0.97 -12.30
C LEU A 918 -23.73 2.06 -11.35
N VAL A 919 -23.98 3.26 -11.88
CA VAL A 919 -24.54 4.37 -11.08
C VAL A 919 -25.94 4.03 -10.57
N SER A 920 -26.76 3.36 -11.39
CA SER A 920 -28.10 2.89 -11.01
C SER A 920 -28.06 1.74 -10.00
N ALA A 921 -26.97 0.95 -9.96
CA ALA A 921 -26.72 -0.03 -8.89
C ALA A 921 -26.27 0.63 -7.56
N GLY A 922 -26.13 1.96 -7.54
CA GLY A 922 -25.80 2.74 -6.34
C GLY A 922 -24.31 3.02 -6.17
N LEU A 923 -23.48 2.80 -7.19
CA LEU A 923 -22.05 3.15 -7.14
C LEU A 923 -21.86 4.63 -7.52
N GLY A 924 -21.20 5.37 -6.63
CA GLY A 924 -20.72 6.73 -6.89
C GLY A 924 -19.24 6.72 -7.26
N PHE A 925 -18.91 7.35 -8.38
CA PHE A 925 -17.52 7.49 -8.85
C PHE A 925 -17.04 8.94 -8.69
N ASP A 926 -15.76 9.08 -8.37
CA ASP A 926 -15.04 10.35 -8.36
C ASP A 926 -14.46 10.67 -9.75
N VAL A 927 -14.10 9.66 -10.52
CA VAL A 927 -13.54 9.80 -11.89
C VAL A 927 -14.20 8.79 -12.84
N ILE A 928 -14.56 9.23 -14.04
CA ILE A 928 -15.14 8.38 -15.10
C ILE A 928 -14.26 8.52 -16.34
N PHE A 929 -13.57 7.45 -16.72
CA PHE A 929 -12.81 7.32 -17.96
C PHE A 929 -13.72 6.70 -19.04
N VAL A 930 -13.78 7.33 -20.20
CA VAL A 930 -14.54 6.86 -21.37
C VAL A 930 -13.57 6.73 -22.54
N GLU A 931 -13.46 5.52 -23.08
CA GLU A 931 -12.66 5.27 -24.27
C GLU A 931 -13.33 5.89 -25.50
N ILE A 932 -12.55 6.57 -26.32
CA ILE A 932 -12.92 6.91 -27.69
C ILE A 932 -12.05 6.08 -28.61
N ASN A 933 -12.67 5.27 -29.49
CA ASN A 933 -11.97 4.48 -30.49
C ASN A 933 -12.68 4.61 -31.84
N ASP A 934 -11.97 4.40 -32.94
CA ASP A 934 -12.52 4.54 -34.30
C ASP A 934 -12.28 3.31 -35.17
N HIS A 935 -12.44 2.12 -34.58
CA HIS A 935 -12.26 0.87 -35.31
C HIS A 935 -13.32 0.71 -36.41
N GLY A 936 -12.95 1.06 -37.65
CA GLY A 936 -13.79 0.97 -38.84
C GLY A 936 -15.09 1.79 -38.75
N GLY A 937 -15.09 2.94 -38.07
CA GLY A 937 -16.26 3.81 -37.92
C GLY A 937 -17.38 3.25 -37.05
N ARG A 938 -17.13 2.16 -36.30
CA ARG A 938 -18.19 1.44 -35.57
C ARG A 938 -18.58 2.07 -34.24
N PHE A 939 -17.77 2.96 -33.68
CA PHE A 939 -18.01 3.55 -32.37
C PHE A 939 -19.30 4.39 -32.33
N LEU A 940 -19.63 5.05 -33.44
CA LEU A 940 -20.85 5.83 -33.60
C LEU A 940 -21.98 5.07 -34.32
N ARG A 941 -21.88 3.75 -34.52
CA ARG A 941 -22.88 2.98 -35.29
C ARG A 941 -24.31 3.08 -34.76
N ASP A 942 -24.47 3.20 -33.44
CA ASP A 942 -25.77 3.30 -32.75
C ASP A 942 -26.23 4.75 -32.57
N THR A 943 -25.37 5.71 -32.95
CA THR A 943 -25.58 7.15 -32.88
C THR A 943 -24.93 7.84 -34.09
N PRO A 944 -25.33 7.49 -35.33
CA PRO A 944 -24.61 7.91 -36.54
C PRO A 944 -24.78 9.39 -36.85
N LYS A 945 -25.82 10.03 -36.29
CA LYS A 945 -26.08 11.46 -36.46
C LYS A 945 -25.47 12.26 -35.32
N ARG A 946 -24.99 13.47 -35.63
CA ARG A 946 -24.42 14.41 -34.65
C ARG A 946 -25.28 14.63 -33.41
N LYS A 947 -26.58 14.85 -33.62
CA LYS A 947 -27.57 15.01 -32.54
C LYS A 947 -27.60 13.82 -31.56
N ASP A 948 -27.41 12.60 -32.05
CA ASP A 948 -27.57 11.37 -31.25
C ASP A 948 -26.37 11.16 -30.30
N TRP A 949 -25.15 11.39 -30.79
CA TRP A 949 -23.96 11.28 -29.94
C TRP A 949 -23.83 12.45 -28.96
N LEU A 950 -24.26 13.65 -29.34
CA LEU A 950 -24.39 14.78 -28.40
C LEU A 950 -25.38 14.48 -27.25
N ALA A 951 -26.49 13.79 -27.57
CA ALA A 951 -27.44 13.34 -26.55
C ALA A 951 -26.83 12.31 -25.59
N GLN A 952 -25.93 11.44 -26.07
CA GLN A 952 -25.20 10.50 -25.20
C GLN A 952 -24.19 11.22 -24.31
N LEU A 953 -23.41 12.16 -24.83
CA LEU A 953 -22.49 12.94 -24.00
C LEU A 953 -23.23 13.75 -22.93
N SER A 954 -24.39 14.30 -23.28
CA SER A 954 -25.27 14.97 -22.31
C SER A 954 -25.85 14.01 -21.26
N ARG A 955 -26.11 12.76 -21.63
CA ARG A 955 -26.50 11.71 -20.68
C ARG A 955 -25.34 11.36 -19.74
N LEU A 956 -24.12 11.28 -20.26
CA LEU A 956 -22.91 11.06 -19.46
C LEU A 956 -22.69 12.17 -18.43
N GLU A 957 -22.86 13.44 -18.82
CA GLU A 957 -22.82 14.59 -17.89
C GLU A 957 -23.85 14.47 -16.75
N ARG A 958 -25.08 14.04 -17.07
CA ARG A 958 -26.10 13.79 -16.05
C ARG A 958 -25.76 12.65 -15.11
N LEU A 959 -25.08 11.61 -15.60
CA LEU A 959 -24.65 10.50 -14.75
C LEU A 959 -23.49 10.92 -13.84
N ALA A 960 -22.50 11.62 -14.40
CA ALA A 960 -21.36 12.14 -13.66
C ALA A 960 -21.76 13.14 -12.57
N SER A 961 -22.72 14.03 -12.85
CA SER A 961 -23.18 15.03 -11.87
C SER A 961 -23.86 14.42 -10.64
N LYS A 962 -24.46 13.22 -10.72
CA LYS A 962 -25.07 12.54 -9.55
C LYS A 962 -24.06 12.29 -8.42
N SER A 963 -22.81 12.01 -8.77
CA SER A 963 -21.72 11.83 -7.82
C SER A 963 -20.73 12.99 -7.83
N GLY A 964 -20.92 14.00 -8.68
CA GLY A 964 -19.97 15.07 -8.92
C GLY A 964 -18.61 14.54 -9.39
N ALA A 965 -18.63 13.64 -10.39
CA ALA A 965 -17.44 12.98 -10.95
C ALA A 965 -16.71 13.85 -11.99
N LEU A 966 -15.39 13.69 -12.07
CA LEU A 966 -14.58 14.16 -13.19
C LEU A 966 -14.71 13.20 -14.38
N VAL A 967 -15.15 13.69 -15.53
CA VAL A 967 -15.23 12.89 -16.77
C VAL A 967 -13.97 13.10 -17.60
N ILE A 968 -13.33 12.00 -18.00
CA ILE A 968 -12.14 11.96 -18.83
C ILE A 968 -12.46 11.16 -20.08
N LEU A 969 -12.49 11.81 -21.24
CA LEU A 969 -12.49 11.14 -22.53
C LEU A 969 -11.04 10.93 -22.96
N PHE A 970 -10.69 9.74 -23.43
CA PHE A 970 -9.36 9.49 -23.96
C PHE A 970 -9.42 8.82 -25.33
N ASP A 971 -8.66 9.36 -26.28
CA ASP A 971 -8.54 8.78 -27.61
C ASP A 971 -7.58 7.58 -27.58
N ASN A 972 -8.12 6.40 -27.84
CA ASN A 972 -7.38 5.14 -27.87
C ASN A 972 -7.28 4.54 -29.28
N THR A 973 -7.64 5.32 -30.31
CA THR A 973 -7.66 4.87 -31.71
C THR A 973 -6.29 4.39 -32.20
N ALA A 974 -5.21 4.99 -31.69
CA ALA A 974 -3.84 4.66 -32.07
C ALA A 974 -3.42 3.22 -31.69
N LEU A 975 -4.04 2.58 -30.70
CA LEU A 975 -3.71 1.19 -30.33
C LEU A 975 -4.16 0.16 -31.37
N ASP A 976 -5.20 0.48 -32.13
CA ASP A 976 -5.83 -0.41 -33.12
C ASP A 976 -5.10 -0.39 -34.48
N ALA A 977 -4.21 0.58 -34.69
CA ALA A 977 -3.74 0.91 -36.02
C ALA A 977 -2.44 0.18 -36.40
N ASP A 978 -2.46 -0.49 -37.55
CA ASP A 978 -1.31 -1.21 -38.09
C ASP A 978 -0.30 -0.26 -38.78
N GLY A 979 0.96 -0.32 -38.35
CA GLY A 979 2.07 0.39 -38.99
C GLY A 979 2.26 1.86 -38.55
N ARG A 980 3.16 2.58 -39.24
CA ARG A 980 3.65 3.91 -38.81
C ARG A 980 2.64 5.06 -38.91
N ASP A 981 1.71 4.98 -39.87
CA ASP A 981 0.71 6.04 -40.12
C ASP A 981 -0.53 5.93 -39.20
N GLY A 982 -0.65 4.81 -38.48
CA GLY A 982 -1.76 4.52 -37.57
C GLY A 982 -1.84 5.39 -36.32
N LEU A 983 -0.72 6.01 -35.92
CA LEU A 983 -0.60 6.79 -34.69
C LEU A 983 -1.20 8.21 -34.80
N ARG A 984 -1.83 8.55 -35.94
CA ARG A 984 -2.58 9.80 -36.20
C ARG A 984 -3.94 9.55 -36.90
N ALA A 985 -4.54 8.38 -36.69
CA ALA A 985 -5.62 7.86 -37.55
C ALA A 985 -7.06 8.24 -37.15
N SER A 986 -7.27 9.06 -36.12
CA SER A 986 -8.62 9.41 -35.65
C SER A 986 -9.40 10.14 -36.75
N ALA A 987 -10.60 9.66 -37.11
CA ALA A 987 -11.38 10.30 -38.16
C ALA A 987 -11.86 11.69 -37.73
N ALA A 988 -12.21 12.53 -38.70
CA ALA A 988 -12.73 13.87 -38.47
C ALA A 988 -13.96 13.86 -37.52
N THR A 989 -14.85 12.89 -37.67
CA THR A 989 -16.02 12.72 -36.79
C THR A 989 -15.63 12.40 -35.33
N THR A 990 -14.53 11.70 -35.14
CA THR A 990 -13.99 11.37 -33.81
C THR A 990 -13.39 12.63 -33.17
N HIS A 991 -12.67 13.45 -33.94
CA HIS A 991 -12.22 14.76 -33.47
C HIS A 991 -13.39 15.70 -33.14
N GLU A 992 -14.43 15.75 -33.97
CA GLU A 992 -15.65 16.53 -33.67
C GLU A 992 -16.32 16.09 -32.36
N LEU A 993 -16.36 14.79 -32.09
CA LEU A 993 -16.88 14.25 -30.83
C LEU A 993 -16.03 14.68 -29.63
N LEU A 994 -14.70 14.59 -29.76
CA LEU A 994 -13.75 15.01 -28.73
C LEU A 994 -13.88 16.51 -28.44
N GLU A 995 -13.97 17.36 -29.47
CA GLU A 995 -14.21 18.80 -29.32
C GLU A 995 -15.53 19.10 -28.63
N ALA A 996 -16.61 18.41 -29.00
CA ALA A 996 -17.87 18.52 -28.28
C ALA A 996 -17.72 18.12 -26.80
N GLY A 997 -16.96 17.06 -26.51
CA GLY A 997 -16.56 16.68 -25.16
C GLY A 997 -15.89 17.82 -24.38
N ARG A 998 -14.91 18.49 -25.00
CA ARG A 998 -14.23 19.67 -24.41
C ARG A 998 -15.21 20.80 -24.14
N MET A 999 -16.13 21.09 -25.06
CA MET A 999 -17.17 22.10 -24.89
C MET A 999 -18.13 21.79 -23.72
N LEU A 1000 -18.37 20.50 -23.43
CA LEU A 1000 -19.16 20.08 -22.26
C LEU A 1000 -18.38 20.19 -20.94
N GLY A 1001 -17.09 20.56 -20.97
CA GLY A 1001 -16.23 20.65 -19.80
C GLY A 1001 -15.59 19.32 -19.39
N PHE A 1002 -15.65 18.29 -20.24
CA PHE A 1002 -14.93 17.04 -20.00
C PHE A 1002 -13.43 17.24 -20.23
N LEU A 1003 -12.60 16.52 -19.46
CA LEU A 1003 -11.17 16.45 -19.74
C LEU A 1003 -10.98 15.52 -20.95
N VAL A 1004 -10.31 16.01 -21.98
CA VAL A 1004 -10.00 15.21 -23.17
C VAL A 1004 -8.50 14.95 -23.23
N LEU A 1005 -8.13 13.68 -23.34
CA LEU A 1005 -6.75 13.21 -23.42
C LEU A 1005 -6.50 12.56 -24.79
N GLU A 1006 -5.47 13.03 -25.48
CA GLU A 1006 -5.02 12.49 -26.78
C GLU A 1006 -3.59 11.94 -26.60
N PRO A 1007 -3.44 10.71 -26.06
CA PRO A 1007 -2.14 10.15 -25.70
C PRO A 1007 -1.27 9.80 -26.92
N SER A 1008 -1.86 9.66 -28.11
CA SER A 1008 -1.23 9.15 -29.33
C SER A 1008 0.10 9.82 -29.69
N ASP A 1009 0.17 11.15 -29.64
CA ASP A 1009 1.41 11.89 -29.98
C ASP A 1009 2.55 11.64 -28.98
N ARG A 1010 2.22 11.47 -27.69
CA ARG A 1010 3.21 11.15 -26.65
C ARG A 1010 3.64 9.69 -26.71
N MET A 1011 2.70 8.80 -27.03
CA MET A 1011 2.96 7.37 -27.20
C MET A 1011 3.87 7.10 -28.39
N LEU A 1012 3.75 7.85 -29.50
CA LEU A 1012 4.56 7.66 -30.70
C LEU A 1012 6.06 7.60 -30.41
N ARG A 1013 6.59 8.58 -29.65
CA ARG A 1013 8.03 8.61 -29.33
C ARG A 1013 8.46 7.37 -28.56
N ASP A 1014 7.65 6.96 -27.58
CA ASP A 1014 8.00 5.92 -26.63
C ASP A 1014 7.82 4.52 -27.24
N LEU A 1015 6.77 4.30 -28.02
CA LEU A 1015 6.54 3.05 -28.74
C LEU A 1015 7.58 2.80 -29.82
N LEU A 1016 8.11 3.86 -30.47
CA LEU A 1016 9.18 3.73 -31.47
C LEU A 1016 10.50 3.19 -30.89
N VAL A 1017 10.70 3.28 -29.57
CA VAL A 1017 11.89 2.71 -28.90
C VAL A 1017 11.81 1.19 -28.86
N GLU A 1018 10.64 0.65 -28.51
CA GLU A 1018 10.41 -0.79 -28.39
C GLU A 1018 10.10 -1.44 -29.75
N SER A 1019 9.36 -0.73 -30.60
CA SER A 1019 8.92 -1.18 -31.91
C SER A 1019 8.96 -0.03 -32.93
N PRO A 1020 9.93 -0.03 -33.88
CA PRO A 1020 10.06 1.03 -34.88
C PRO A 1020 8.92 1.06 -35.91
N TRP A 1021 7.87 0.25 -35.73
CA TRP A 1021 6.70 0.13 -36.59
C TRP A 1021 5.36 0.35 -35.87
N GLY A 1022 5.36 0.81 -34.61
CA GLY A 1022 4.13 1.11 -33.84
C GLY A 1022 3.68 -0.02 -32.91
N THR A 1023 2.39 -0.08 -32.59
CA THR A 1023 1.74 -1.03 -31.65
C THR A 1023 1.60 -2.45 -32.20
N GLN A 1024 2.64 -2.96 -32.87
CA GLN A 1024 2.53 -4.17 -33.68
C GLN A 1024 1.95 -5.34 -32.87
N PRO A 1025 0.81 -5.91 -33.32
CA PRO A 1025 0.30 -7.16 -32.80
C PRO A 1025 1.30 -8.28 -33.14
N TRP A 1026 1.43 -9.26 -32.24
CA TRP A 1026 2.29 -10.41 -32.45
C TRP A 1026 1.84 -11.31 -33.62
N GLY A 1027 0.57 -11.22 -34.07
CA GLY A 1027 0.01 -11.97 -35.19
C GLY A 1027 -0.47 -11.08 -36.35
N HIS A 1028 -0.39 -11.60 -37.60
CA HIS A 1028 -0.75 -10.88 -38.84
C HIS A 1028 -2.27 -10.61 -39.06
N SER A 1029 -3.10 -10.67 -38.01
CA SER A 1029 -4.54 -10.40 -38.09
C SER A 1029 -5.17 -9.93 -36.77
N GLU A 1030 -4.37 -9.47 -35.82
CA GLU A 1030 -4.82 -9.02 -34.50
C GLU A 1030 -4.76 -7.48 -34.47
N HIS A 1031 -5.79 -6.82 -33.93
CA HIS A 1031 -5.87 -5.35 -33.86
C HIS A 1031 -5.81 -4.87 -32.40
N HIS A 1032 -5.35 -5.75 -31.50
CA HIS A 1032 -5.14 -5.46 -30.10
C HIS A 1032 -3.66 -5.16 -29.88
N GLY A 1033 -3.36 -4.13 -29.09
CA GLY A 1033 -1.98 -3.80 -28.76
C GLY A 1033 -1.29 -4.94 -28.02
N ALA A 1034 0.02 -5.11 -28.24
CA ALA A 1034 0.85 -6.00 -27.45
C ALA A 1034 0.94 -5.55 -25.96
N PRO A 1035 1.33 -6.44 -25.02
CA PRO A 1035 1.44 -6.10 -23.59
C PRO A 1035 2.23 -4.83 -23.27
N TYR A 1036 3.40 -4.64 -23.90
CA TYR A 1036 4.23 -3.44 -23.70
C TYR A 1036 3.52 -2.15 -24.15
N ALA A 1037 2.67 -2.22 -25.18
CA ALA A 1037 1.93 -1.07 -25.67
C ALA A 1037 0.86 -0.66 -24.66
N ILE A 1038 0.17 -1.62 -24.03
CA ILE A 1038 -0.77 -1.37 -22.94
C ILE A 1038 -0.09 -0.73 -21.73
N ASP A 1039 1.08 -1.24 -21.34
CA ASP A 1039 1.87 -0.65 -20.25
C ASP A 1039 2.20 0.81 -20.54
N ARG A 1040 2.69 1.09 -21.74
CA ARG A 1040 3.05 2.45 -22.14
C ARG A 1040 1.84 3.37 -22.25
N THR A 1041 0.71 2.90 -22.75
CA THR A 1041 -0.55 3.67 -22.77
C THR A 1041 -1.00 4.01 -21.35
N ALA A 1042 -0.95 3.05 -20.41
CA ALA A 1042 -1.32 3.29 -19.01
C ALA A 1042 -0.44 4.35 -18.35
N GLU A 1043 0.87 4.28 -18.55
CA GLU A 1043 1.84 5.26 -18.03
C GLU A 1043 1.57 6.67 -18.60
N VAL A 1044 1.34 6.79 -19.91
CA VAL A 1044 1.05 8.08 -20.57
C VAL A 1044 -0.29 8.64 -20.09
N LEU A 1045 -1.33 7.81 -20.00
CA LEU A 1045 -2.65 8.23 -19.50
C LEU A 1045 -2.58 8.66 -18.02
N ALA A 1046 -1.85 7.93 -17.18
CA ALA A 1046 -1.63 8.30 -15.79
C ALA A 1046 -0.90 9.66 -15.69
N ALA A 1047 0.19 9.85 -16.43
CA ALA A 1047 0.94 11.10 -16.45
C ALA A 1047 0.11 12.31 -16.93
N LEU A 1048 -0.79 12.11 -17.89
CA LEU A 1048 -1.69 13.15 -18.39
C LEU A 1048 -2.86 13.46 -17.44
N SER A 1049 -3.44 12.43 -16.83
CA SER A 1049 -4.64 12.56 -16.00
C SER A 1049 -4.34 12.94 -14.55
N TYR A 1050 -3.23 12.45 -13.98
CA TYR A 1050 -2.84 12.65 -12.58
C TYR A 1050 -2.94 14.12 -12.11
N PRO A 1051 -2.34 15.12 -12.78
CA PRO A 1051 -2.37 16.50 -12.28
C PRO A 1051 -3.78 17.09 -12.22
N ARG A 1052 -4.69 16.61 -13.08
CA ARG A 1052 -6.09 17.02 -13.10
C ARG A 1052 -6.89 16.28 -12.02
N ILE A 1053 -6.63 14.99 -11.82
CA ILE A 1053 -7.25 14.17 -10.78
C ILE A 1053 -6.82 14.66 -9.40
N SER A 1054 -5.52 14.80 -9.10
CA SER A 1054 -5.02 15.27 -7.80
C SER A 1054 -5.66 16.62 -7.42
N ARG A 1055 -5.63 17.61 -8.33
CA ARG A 1055 -6.29 18.92 -8.10
C ARG A 1055 -7.80 18.79 -7.91
N PHE A 1056 -8.45 17.91 -8.67
CA PHE A 1056 -9.88 17.70 -8.55
C PHE A 1056 -10.24 17.08 -7.19
N LEU A 1057 -9.49 16.09 -6.72
CA LEU A 1057 -9.75 15.38 -5.47
C LEU A 1057 -9.33 16.15 -4.22
N ALA A 1058 -8.42 17.12 -4.36
CA ALA A 1058 -7.93 17.92 -3.24
C ALA A 1058 -9.07 18.50 -2.38
N GLY A 1059 -9.10 18.12 -1.09
CA GLY A 1059 -10.10 18.59 -0.13
C GLY A 1059 -11.52 18.04 -0.30
N ARG A 1060 -11.76 17.13 -1.26
CA ARG A 1060 -13.08 16.52 -1.46
C ARG A 1060 -13.23 15.25 -0.62
N GLU A 1061 -14.44 15.01 -0.14
CA GLU A 1061 -14.81 13.70 0.39
C GLU A 1061 -15.07 12.70 -0.75
N PRO A 1062 -14.64 11.43 -0.68
CA PRO A 1062 -14.89 10.43 -1.73
C PRO A 1062 -16.36 10.27 -2.10
N ALA A 1063 -16.64 10.06 -3.39
CA ALA A 1063 -18.00 9.98 -3.94
C ALA A 1063 -18.91 9.00 -3.21
N ARG A 1064 -18.38 7.84 -2.82
CA ARG A 1064 -19.14 6.78 -2.13
C ARG A 1064 -19.59 7.14 -0.70
N ARG A 1065 -18.97 8.15 -0.08
CA ARG A 1065 -19.38 8.68 1.24
C ARG A 1065 -20.36 9.84 1.10
N ARG A 1066 -20.46 10.44 -0.09
CA ARG A 1066 -21.47 11.44 -0.42
C ARG A 1066 -22.79 10.75 -0.76
N PRO A 1067 -23.95 11.31 -0.34
CA PRO A 1067 -25.22 10.84 -0.88
C PRO A 1067 -25.25 11.09 -2.38
N LEU A 1068 -25.56 10.06 -3.17
CA LEU A 1068 -25.85 10.25 -4.59
C LEU A 1068 -27.03 11.21 -4.70
N GLU A 1069 -26.83 12.35 -5.35
CA GLU A 1069 -27.92 13.29 -5.55
C GLU A 1069 -29.01 12.58 -6.35
N ARG A 1070 -30.24 12.56 -5.82
CA ARG A 1070 -31.42 12.29 -6.64
C ARG A 1070 -31.46 13.41 -7.65
N GLY A 1071 -30.97 13.11 -8.87
CA GLY A 1071 -30.67 14.09 -9.91
C GLY A 1071 -31.59 15.29 -9.78
N THR A 1072 -31.02 16.43 -9.40
CA THR A 1072 -31.77 17.68 -9.37
C THR A 1072 -32.46 17.78 -10.74
N LYS A 1073 -33.79 17.97 -10.76
CA LYS A 1073 -34.50 18.21 -12.03
C LYS A 1073 -33.90 19.48 -12.60
N ARG A 1074 -32.88 19.36 -13.44
CA ARG A 1074 -32.31 20.49 -14.16
C ARG A 1074 -33.40 20.99 -15.10
N GLY A 1075 -33.54 22.31 -15.19
CA GLY A 1075 -34.51 22.93 -16.09
C GLY A 1075 -34.29 22.47 -17.54
N LYS A 1076 -35.34 22.58 -18.36
CA LYS A 1076 -35.30 22.26 -19.79
C LYS A 1076 -34.06 22.85 -20.47
N ARG A 1077 -33.37 22.06 -21.28
CA ARG A 1077 -32.24 22.48 -22.12
C ARG A 1077 -32.74 23.29 -23.30
N LEU A 1078 -31.90 24.13 -23.88
CA LEU A 1078 -32.29 24.90 -25.06
C LEU A 1078 -32.66 24.01 -26.24
N ALA A 1079 -32.07 22.82 -26.35
CA ALA A 1079 -32.45 21.81 -27.34
C ALA A 1079 -33.93 21.39 -27.23
N ASP A 1080 -34.51 21.39 -26.03
CA ASP A 1080 -35.92 21.06 -25.80
C ASP A 1080 -36.86 22.11 -26.43
N ALA A 1081 -36.34 23.29 -26.77
CA ALA A 1081 -37.13 24.35 -27.41
C ALA A 1081 -37.55 23.99 -28.84
N PHE A 1082 -36.80 23.10 -29.50
CA PHE A 1082 -36.98 22.73 -30.90
C PHE A 1082 -37.87 21.48 -31.07
N GLU A 1083 -38.15 20.75 -29.99
CA GLU A 1083 -38.97 19.54 -30.06
C GLU A 1083 -40.44 19.86 -30.39
N GLY A 1084 -40.93 19.35 -31.52
CA GLY A 1084 -42.33 19.49 -31.93
C GLY A 1084 -42.68 20.85 -32.55
N LEU A 1085 -41.69 21.70 -32.86
CA LEU A 1085 -41.87 22.87 -33.71
C LEU A 1085 -41.74 22.48 -35.19
N ASP A 1086 -42.66 22.95 -36.01
CA ASP A 1086 -42.56 22.91 -37.48
C ASP A 1086 -42.05 24.28 -37.93
N LEU A 1087 -40.78 24.34 -38.37
CA LEU A 1087 -40.07 25.58 -38.66
C LEU A 1087 -39.85 25.73 -40.17
N GLU A 1088 -40.26 26.86 -40.76
CA GLU A 1088 -40.05 27.15 -42.18
C GLU A 1088 -38.63 27.71 -42.41
N LEU A 1089 -37.63 26.82 -42.48
CA LEU A 1089 -36.22 27.19 -42.57
C LEU A 1089 -35.88 27.97 -43.85
N ASP A 1090 -36.58 27.69 -44.96
CA ASP A 1090 -36.37 28.37 -46.25
C ASP A 1090 -36.78 29.85 -46.22
N ALA A 1091 -37.61 30.26 -45.25
CA ALA A 1091 -38.04 31.63 -45.04
C ALA A 1091 -37.06 32.43 -44.16
N LEU A 1092 -36.03 31.81 -43.60
CA LEU A 1092 -35.02 32.44 -42.74
C LEU A 1092 -33.75 32.81 -43.53
N PRO A 1093 -33.03 33.88 -43.12
CA PRO A 1093 -31.81 34.26 -43.78
C PRO A 1093 -30.68 33.26 -43.56
N ALA A 1094 -29.87 33.05 -44.61
CA ALA A 1094 -28.72 32.15 -44.55
C ALA A 1094 -27.68 32.65 -43.54
N VAL A 1095 -27.25 31.76 -42.64
CA VAL A 1095 -26.28 32.05 -41.59
C VAL A 1095 -24.87 31.73 -42.08
N VAL A 1096 -23.95 32.68 -41.96
CA VAL A 1096 -22.54 32.50 -42.33
C VAL A 1096 -21.68 32.41 -41.05
N PRO A 1097 -21.03 31.27 -40.77
CA PRO A 1097 -20.31 31.03 -39.52
C PRO A 1097 -19.21 32.04 -39.17
N THR A 1098 -18.58 32.66 -40.16
CA THR A 1098 -17.48 33.63 -39.94
C THR A 1098 -17.92 34.91 -39.23
N TYR A 1099 -19.22 35.21 -39.23
CA TYR A 1099 -19.80 36.38 -38.54
C TYR A 1099 -20.39 36.01 -37.18
N LEU A 1100 -20.13 34.80 -36.69
CA LEU A 1100 -20.64 34.30 -35.42
C LEU A 1100 -19.49 34.05 -34.45
N GLN A 1101 -19.65 34.55 -33.24
CA GLN A 1101 -18.77 34.20 -32.12
C GLN A 1101 -19.63 33.64 -30.99
N GLN A 1102 -19.25 32.46 -30.50
CA GLN A 1102 -19.99 31.76 -29.46
C GLN A 1102 -19.10 31.53 -28.26
N THR A 1103 -19.62 31.80 -27.07
CA THR A 1103 -18.98 31.46 -25.82
C THR A 1103 -19.97 30.70 -24.94
N TYR A 1104 -19.44 29.83 -24.08
CA TYR A 1104 -20.24 29.06 -23.14
C TYR A 1104 -19.63 29.16 -21.76
N ASP A 1105 -20.46 29.51 -20.80
CA ASP A 1105 -20.11 29.53 -19.38
C ASP A 1105 -21.26 28.97 -18.54
N ALA A 1106 -20.96 27.99 -17.69
CA ALA A 1106 -21.87 27.45 -16.68
C ALA A 1106 -23.33 27.16 -17.10
N GLY A 1107 -23.57 26.65 -18.33
CA GLY A 1107 -24.92 26.37 -18.83
C GLY A 1107 -25.62 27.57 -19.50
N HIS A 1108 -24.85 28.61 -19.82
CA HIS A 1108 -25.27 29.79 -20.55
C HIS A 1108 -24.41 29.94 -21.82
N VAL A 1109 -25.06 29.96 -22.98
CA VAL A 1109 -24.40 30.26 -24.26
C VAL A 1109 -24.57 31.74 -24.59
N GLN A 1110 -23.52 32.41 -25.02
CA GLN A 1110 -23.61 33.74 -25.61
C GLN A 1110 -23.26 33.64 -27.08
N VAL A 1111 -24.13 34.17 -27.94
CA VAL A 1111 -23.95 34.20 -29.39
C VAL A 1111 -23.86 35.64 -29.82
N PHE A 1112 -22.68 36.08 -30.23
CA PHE A 1112 -22.46 37.37 -30.85
C PHE A 1112 -22.53 37.20 -32.36
N VAL A 1113 -23.30 38.08 -33.00
CA VAL A 1113 -23.54 38.05 -34.44
C VAL A 1113 -23.15 39.37 -35.03
N ASP A 1114 -22.20 39.35 -35.94
CA ASP A 1114 -21.85 40.49 -36.75
C ASP A 1114 -22.87 40.64 -37.91
N LEU A 1115 -23.59 41.76 -37.89
CA LEU A 1115 -24.60 42.11 -38.88
C LEU A 1115 -24.05 42.43 -40.28
N ALA A 1116 -22.73 42.61 -40.44
CA ALA A 1116 -22.08 42.72 -41.75
C ALA A 1116 -22.27 41.45 -42.60
N GLY A 1117 -22.49 40.29 -41.96
CA GLY A 1117 -22.83 39.04 -42.62
C GLY A 1117 -24.24 39.03 -43.26
N PHE A 1118 -25.07 40.03 -42.96
CA PHE A 1118 -26.46 40.12 -43.42
C PHE A 1118 -26.76 41.47 -44.11
N PRO A 1119 -26.09 41.80 -45.24
CA PRO A 1119 -26.17 43.13 -45.86
C PRO A 1119 -27.46 43.39 -46.65
N LYS A 1120 -28.26 42.34 -46.91
CA LYS A 1120 -29.48 42.42 -47.75
C LYS A 1120 -30.78 42.59 -46.96
N LEU A 1121 -30.71 42.65 -45.63
CA LEU A 1121 -31.86 42.80 -44.75
C LEU A 1121 -31.89 44.20 -44.16
N GLY A 1122 -33.07 44.82 -44.11
CA GLY A 1122 -33.26 46.03 -43.33
C GLY A 1122 -33.00 45.75 -41.85
N ARG A 1123 -32.58 46.77 -41.10
CA ARG A 1123 -32.37 46.66 -39.65
C ARG A 1123 -33.67 46.86 -38.86
N SER A 1124 -34.81 46.46 -39.43
CA SER A 1124 -36.08 46.52 -38.71
C SER A 1124 -36.12 45.46 -37.62
N GLU A 1125 -36.91 45.69 -36.57
CA GLU A 1125 -37.00 44.77 -35.43
C GLU A 1125 -37.42 43.35 -35.87
N ALA A 1126 -38.39 43.24 -36.80
CA ALA A 1126 -38.82 41.96 -37.36
C ALA A 1126 -37.71 41.25 -38.17
N GLU A 1127 -36.85 41.98 -38.86
CA GLU A 1127 -35.71 41.41 -39.59
C GLU A 1127 -34.59 40.97 -38.65
N LEU A 1128 -34.29 41.75 -37.60
CA LEU A 1128 -33.34 41.39 -36.55
C LEU A 1128 -33.80 40.13 -35.78
N GLU A 1129 -35.09 40.01 -35.47
CA GLU A 1129 -35.66 38.79 -34.87
C GLU A 1129 -35.50 37.57 -35.79
N ARG A 1130 -35.68 37.73 -37.12
CA ARG A 1130 -35.46 36.64 -38.09
C ARG A 1130 -34.00 36.23 -38.19
N ILE A 1131 -33.07 37.19 -38.17
CA ILE A 1131 -31.62 36.92 -38.09
C ILE A 1131 -31.32 36.16 -36.79
N ALA A 1132 -31.83 36.64 -35.65
CA ALA A 1132 -31.64 35.99 -34.37
C ALA A 1132 -32.22 34.57 -34.35
N ALA A 1133 -33.41 34.34 -34.90
CA ALA A 1133 -34.01 33.01 -35.01
C ALA A 1133 -33.16 32.08 -35.89
N ALA A 1134 -32.71 32.54 -37.06
CA ALA A 1134 -31.84 31.78 -37.95
C ALA A 1134 -30.53 31.39 -37.25
N VAL A 1135 -29.90 32.34 -36.55
CA VAL A 1135 -28.66 32.12 -35.81
C VAL A 1135 -28.88 31.19 -34.63
N LEU A 1136 -29.95 31.35 -33.85
CA LEU A 1136 -30.25 30.49 -32.71
C LEU A 1136 -30.55 29.05 -33.15
N ILE A 1137 -31.24 28.86 -34.28
CA ILE A 1137 -31.42 27.53 -34.89
C ILE A 1137 -30.05 26.97 -35.27
N ALA A 1138 -29.24 27.72 -36.02
CA ALA A 1138 -27.92 27.29 -36.47
C ALA A 1138 -26.93 27.03 -35.33
N ALA A 1139 -27.06 27.73 -34.20
CA ALA A 1139 -26.15 27.65 -33.05
C ALA A 1139 -26.58 26.63 -32.00
N LEU A 1140 -27.85 26.21 -31.97
CA LEU A 1140 -28.41 25.41 -30.88
C LEU A 1140 -29.15 24.15 -31.36
N ASP A 1141 -29.83 24.16 -32.50
CA ASP A 1141 -30.55 22.98 -32.98
C ASP A 1141 -29.58 21.94 -33.54
N GLY A 1142 -29.58 20.74 -32.96
CA GLY A 1142 -28.61 19.70 -33.30
C GLY A 1142 -27.16 20.02 -32.90
N GLU A 1143 -26.93 21.12 -32.19
CA GLU A 1143 -25.60 21.61 -31.76
C GLU A 1143 -25.30 21.33 -30.29
N ALA A 1144 -24.01 21.24 -29.93
CA ALA A 1144 -23.55 20.94 -28.56
C ALA A 1144 -24.06 21.97 -27.54
N TYR A 1145 -24.04 23.25 -27.92
CA TYR A 1145 -24.50 24.35 -27.08
C TYR A 1145 -25.98 24.26 -26.71
N GLY A 1146 -26.85 23.81 -27.62
CA GLY A 1146 -28.26 23.63 -27.33
C GLY A 1146 -28.53 22.53 -26.29
N GLN A 1147 -27.74 21.45 -26.36
CA GLN A 1147 -27.80 20.33 -25.40
C GLN A 1147 -27.22 20.72 -24.03
N LEU A 1148 -26.26 21.65 -24.02
CA LEU A 1148 -25.53 22.11 -22.84
C LEU A 1148 -26.21 23.20 -22.04
N ALA A 1149 -26.76 24.19 -22.72
CA ALA A 1149 -27.25 25.36 -22.06
C ALA A 1149 -28.71 25.20 -21.63
N SER A 1150 -29.02 25.83 -20.51
CA SER A 1150 -30.39 26.15 -20.09
C SER A 1150 -30.78 27.59 -20.45
N LYS A 1151 -29.79 28.40 -20.85
CA LYS A 1151 -29.96 29.80 -21.21
C LYS A 1151 -29.08 30.15 -22.41
N VAL A 1152 -29.57 30.97 -23.33
CA VAL A 1152 -28.77 31.60 -24.39
C VAL A 1152 -28.99 33.09 -24.35
N THR A 1153 -27.94 33.87 -24.55
CA THR A 1153 -28.03 35.28 -24.96
C THR A 1153 -27.60 35.32 -26.41
N VAL A 1154 -28.38 35.98 -27.26
CA VAL A 1154 -27.95 36.31 -28.62
C VAL A 1154 -27.89 37.82 -28.74
N THR A 1155 -26.78 38.33 -29.27
CA THR A 1155 -26.48 39.75 -29.40
C THR A 1155 -26.07 40.04 -30.84
N LEU A 1156 -26.88 40.81 -31.55
CA LEU A 1156 -26.60 41.30 -32.90
C LEU A 1156 -25.85 42.63 -32.77
N VAL A 1157 -24.64 42.68 -33.30
CA VAL A 1157 -23.74 43.84 -33.26
C VAL A 1157 -23.45 44.33 -34.68
N GLU A 1158 -23.33 45.64 -34.82
CA GLU A 1158 -22.89 46.30 -36.03
C GLU A 1158 -21.65 47.12 -35.69
N PHE A 1159 -20.63 47.04 -36.54
CA PHE A 1159 -19.37 47.74 -36.33
C PHE A 1159 -19.25 48.87 -37.35
N ASP A 1160 -18.90 50.06 -36.88
CA ASP A 1160 -18.75 51.23 -37.75
C ASP A 1160 -17.36 51.30 -38.43
N ASN A 1161 -16.38 50.49 -37.98
CA ASN A 1161 -15.03 50.47 -38.53
C ASN A 1161 -14.51 49.03 -38.69
N TYR A 1162 -14.28 48.60 -39.94
CA TYR A 1162 -13.56 47.38 -40.29
C TYR A 1162 -12.29 47.75 -41.05
N ASP A 1163 -11.26 48.18 -40.32
CA ASP A 1163 -9.95 48.32 -40.95
C ASP A 1163 -9.24 46.95 -41.06
N GLU A 1164 -8.26 46.90 -41.95
CA GLU A 1164 -7.49 45.68 -42.26
C GLU A 1164 -6.53 45.24 -41.14
N TYR A 1165 -6.44 46.01 -40.04
CA TYR A 1165 -5.53 45.79 -38.91
C TYR A 1165 -6.23 45.49 -37.58
N GLY A 1166 -7.56 45.67 -37.50
CA GLY A 1166 -8.38 45.38 -36.32
C GLY A 1166 -8.36 46.45 -35.22
N GLU A 1167 -7.78 47.64 -35.45
CA GLU A 1167 -7.76 48.71 -34.45
C GLU A 1167 -9.10 49.46 -34.40
N GLY A 1168 -9.61 49.73 -33.19
CA GLY A 1168 -10.88 50.44 -32.98
C GLY A 1168 -12.15 49.65 -33.29
N VAL A 1169 -12.04 48.40 -33.77
CA VAL A 1169 -13.19 47.52 -34.07
C VAL A 1169 -14.07 47.33 -32.82
N LEU A 1170 -13.49 46.94 -31.68
CA LEU A 1170 -14.24 46.72 -30.43
C LEU A 1170 -14.89 47.99 -29.89
N GLU A 1171 -14.30 49.16 -30.12
CA GLU A 1171 -14.84 50.47 -29.68
C GLU A 1171 -15.98 50.96 -30.59
N SER A 1172 -16.04 50.46 -31.83
CA SER A 1172 -17.08 50.77 -32.82
C SER A 1172 -18.30 49.82 -32.78
N ALA A 1173 -18.28 48.84 -31.88
CA ALA A 1173 -19.32 47.81 -31.78
C ALA A 1173 -20.60 48.36 -31.15
N THR A 1174 -21.66 48.51 -31.94
CA THR A 1174 -22.98 48.93 -31.46
C THR A 1174 -23.94 47.75 -31.43
N THR A 1175 -24.50 47.44 -30.26
CA THR A 1175 -25.53 46.40 -30.13
C THR A 1175 -26.84 46.90 -30.72
N GLN A 1176 -27.32 46.24 -31.78
CA GLN A 1176 -28.58 46.56 -32.43
C GLN A 1176 -29.75 45.79 -31.82
N TRP A 1177 -29.49 44.58 -31.33
CA TRP A 1177 -30.50 43.74 -30.70
C TRP A 1177 -29.84 42.74 -29.76
N SER A 1178 -30.45 42.46 -28.61
CA SER A 1178 -29.97 41.43 -27.68
C SER A 1178 -31.12 40.86 -26.88
N GLU A 1179 -31.21 39.53 -26.78
CA GLU A 1179 -32.24 38.88 -25.99
C GLU A 1179 -31.73 37.59 -25.32
N ASP A 1180 -32.29 37.35 -24.13
CA ASP A 1180 -32.04 36.17 -23.31
C ASP A 1180 -33.17 35.15 -23.45
N PHE A 1181 -32.84 33.92 -23.85
CA PHE A 1181 -33.79 32.83 -23.92
C PHE A 1181 -33.48 31.72 -22.93
N LYS A 1182 -34.54 31.15 -22.37
CA LYS A 1182 -34.57 29.81 -21.76
C LYS A 1182 -35.40 28.91 -22.67
N ALA A 1183 -35.31 27.59 -22.53
CA ALA A 1183 -35.97 26.65 -23.44
C ALA A 1183 -37.45 26.99 -23.78
N ALA A 1184 -38.25 27.31 -22.77
CA ALA A 1184 -39.67 27.64 -22.97
C ALA A 1184 -39.89 28.98 -23.69
N THR A 1185 -39.06 30.00 -23.42
CA THR A 1185 -39.16 31.30 -24.11
C THR A 1185 -38.57 31.23 -25.51
N LEU A 1186 -37.52 30.44 -25.71
CA LEU A 1186 -36.96 30.13 -27.01
C LEU A 1186 -37.99 29.45 -27.91
N ALA A 1187 -38.69 28.43 -27.41
CA ALA A 1187 -39.71 27.72 -28.19
C ALA A 1187 -40.84 28.66 -28.64
N LYS A 1188 -41.29 29.54 -27.74
CA LYS A 1188 -42.32 30.55 -28.05
C LYS A 1188 -41.82 31.59 -29.04
N PHE A 1189 -40.56 32.00 -28.95
CA PHE A 1189 -39.92 32.92 -29.88
C PHE A 1189 -39.81 32.31 -31.28
N LEU A 1190 -39.26 31.11 -31.39
CA LEU A 1190 -39.10 30.39 -32.65
C LEU A 1190 -40.46 30.07 -33.29
N GLY A 1191 -41.44 29.61 -32.51
CA GLY A 1191 -42.80 29.37 -33.00
C GLY A 1191 -43.58 30.64 -33.38
N ARG A 1192 -43.09 31.83 -33.04
CA ARG A 1192 -43.65 33.12 -33.49
C ARG A 1192 -42.95 33.63 -34.75
N VAL A 1193 -41.63 33.48 -34.83
CA VAL A 1193 -40.78 34.11 -35.85
C VAL A 1193 -40.50 33.20 -37.05
N ALA A 1194 -40.53 31.89 -36.84
CA ALA A 1194 -40.16 30.87 -37.82
C ALA A 1194 -41.27 29.80 -38.05
N ALA A 1195 -42.49 30.06 -37.59
CA ALA A 1195 -43.66 29.25 -37.95
C ALA A 1195 -44.11 29.55 -39.39
N PRO A 1196 -44.74 28.58 -40.08
CA PRO A 1196 -45.22 28.72 -41.46
C PRO A 1196 -46.34 29.75 -41.64
#